data_AF-A0A662KIW4-F1
#
_entry.id   AF-A0A662KIW4-F1
#
_cell.length_a   1.000
_cell.length_b   1.000
_cell.length_c   1.000
_cell.angle_alpha   90.00
_cell.angle_beta   90.00
_cell.angle_gamma   90.00
#
_symmetry.space_group_name_H-M   'P 1'
#
loop_
_entity.id
_entity.type
_entity.pdbx_description
1 polymer ?
#
loop_
_entity_poly.entity_id
_entity_poly.type
_entity_poly.pdbx_seq_one_letter_code
_entity_poly.pdbx_strand_id
1 'polypeptide(L)'
;MKENLPPIDEWIKEQKFETTAEIKVPEKLIDQVIGQDKAVEVVKKAAKQKRHVMLIGDPGTGKSMIARAMTEFLPKEELEDILVYPNPDDPNTPLIRVVPAGKAKEIVKKKKIEAKKKAEQQSSFAMSFVVLIILASIFFAFTSNHPEYALFGILAGIMIYIFLARGAVPHRVELQNVPKILVAHDKDDKPPFVDATAAHSGALLGDVRHDPFQSAGLETPPHQLVEAGAIHRAHKGVLYIDEINTLSLQSQQHLLTAIQEKKFQITGQSERSFGAMVKTEPVPCDFILVSAGNLDALQGMHPALRSRIRGYGYEVYLNSTMDDTDENRKKLIRFVAQEVVKDGRIPHFDKWAVAEVIREAQRRAGKKGKLSLRLRELGGLVRVAGDIAREEGAEVVTAEHVIRAKRIAKSLEHQIADRAIEIRKEYKSFKTEGAEVGVVNGLAVHSADPSLSEYAGLVLPIVAEVTPAGSRSEGRIIATGKLGEIAKESVLNVSAIIKKYMGRDISNHDIHIQFIGTYEGVEGDSASISVITAVISALENVKVRQDTAMTGSLSIRGTVLPVGGVTAKVEAAAEAGIKRVIIPKANLDDVLIDDRYKGKIEIIPVETLKDVLEQALVGDGKEELLRKFSQMKPPKVSGKVELESEKKLVKRG
;
A
#
# COMPACT_ATOMS: atom_id res chain seq x y z
N MET A 1 7.44 -22.87 -20.36
CA MET A 1 6.38 -23.90 -20.35
C MET A 1 5.60 -23.69 -19.06
N LYS A 2 4.26 -23.64 -19.09
CA LYS A 2 3.49 -23.60 -17.83
C LYS A 2 3.65 -24.97 -17.18
N GLU A 3 4.36 -25.05 -16.05
CA GLU A 3 4.34 -26.24 -15.21
C GLU A 3 2.90 -26.46 -14.78
N ASN A 4 2.31 -27.56 -15.21
CA ASN A 4 0.97 -27.93 -14.79
C ASN A 4 1.12 -28.58 -13.40
N LEU A 5 1.21 -27.74 -12.37
CA LEU A 5 1.35 -28.23 -10.99
C LEU A 5 0.11 -29.01 -10.58
N PRO A 6 0.27 -30.05 -9.76
CA PRO A 6 -0.88 -30.76 -9.21
C PRO A 6 -1.71 -29.83 -8.30
N PRO A 7 -2.98 -30.19 -8.04
CA PRO A 7 -3.81 -29.52 -7.04
C PRO A 7 -3.05 -29.33 -5.72
N ILE A 8 -3.34 -28.25 -5.00
CA ILE A 8 -2.59 -27.91 -3.77
C ILE A 8 -2.58 -29.07 -2.76
N ASP A 9 -3.67 -29.83 -2.65
CA ASP A 9 -3.77 -31.00 -1.77
C ASP A 9 -2.79 -32.14 -2.10
N GLU A 10 -2.46 -32.30 -3.38
CA GLU A 10 -1.48 -33.28 -3.82
C GLU A 10 -0.08 -32.70 -3.72
N TRP A 11 0.11 -31.45 -4.17
CA TRP A 11 1.38 -30.76 -4.10
C TRP A 11 1.93 -30.62 -2.67
N ILE A 12 1.06 -30.36 -1.68
CA ILE A 12 1.47 -30.17 -0.28
C ILE A 12 1.94 -31.48 0.36
N LYS A 13 1.40 -32.64 -0.06
CA LYS A 13 1.80 -33.96 0.44
C LYS A 13 3.25 -34.29 0.07
N GLU A 14 3.73 -33.76 -1.05
CA GLU A 14 5.10 -33.96 -1.52
C GLU A 14 6.12 -33.08 -0.76
N GLN A 15 5.66 -32.11 0.03
CA GLN A 15 6.55 -31.23 0.80
C GLN A 15 7.05 -31.94 2.06
N LYS A 16 8.34 -31.74 2.37
CA LYS A 16 9.06 -32.51 3.40
C LYS A 16 8.87 -32.02 4.84
N PHE A 17 8.25 -30.86 5.05
CA PHE A 17 8.10 -30.26 6.38
C PHE A 17 6.74 -30.64 6.98
N GLU A 18 6.68 -30.82 8.29
CA GLU A 18 5.40 -30.96 8.99
C GLU A 18 4.92 -29.62 9.54
N THR A 19 5.85 -28.81 10.07
CA THR A 19 5.53 -27.49 10.63
C THR A 19 6.45 -26.38 10.12
N THR A 20 5.99 -25.12 10.16
CA THR A 20 6.81 -23.97 9.78
C THR A 20 7.99 -23.71 10.72
N ALA A 21 8.10 -24.42 11.85
CA ALA A 21 9.26 -24.38 12.73
C ALA A 21 10.52 -24.95 12.05
N GLU A 22 10.34 -25.88 11.11
CA GLU A 22 11.42 -26.51 10.34
C GLU A 22 11.92 -25.62 9.18
N ILE A 23 11.21 -24.53 8.88
CA ILE A 23 11.48 -23.68 7.73
C ILE A 23 12.50 -22.60 8.12
N LYS A 24 13.70 -22.68 7.53
CA LYS A 24 14.76 -21.69 7.76
C LYS A 24 14.40 -20.33 7.18
N VAL A 25 14.25 -19.33 8.05
CA VAL A 25 14.10 -17.92 7.65
C VAL A 25 15.49 -17.32 7.37
N PRO A 26 15.73 -16.73 6.18
CA PRO A 26 17.00 -16.06 5.87
C PRO A 26 17.28 -14.89 6.83
N GLU A 27 18.53 -14.70 7.25
CA GLU A 27 18.90 -13.57 8.12
C GLU A 27 18.88 -12.21 7.39
N LYS A 28 19.19 -12.21 6.10
CA LYS A 28 19.21 -11.01 5.26
C LYS A 28 17.80 -10.66 4.79
N LEU A 29 17.42 -9.39 4.94
CA LEU A 29 16.11 -8.89 4.54
C LEU A 29 15.91 -9.00 3.03
N ILE A 30 16.96 -8.83 2.23
CA ILE A 30 16.82 -8.92 0.78
C ILE A 30 16.40 -10.32 0.32
N ASP A 31 16.88 -11.36 1.00
CA ASP A 31 16.56 -12.76 0.68
C ASP A 31 15.16 -13.14 1.19
N GLN A 32 14.58 -12.34 2.10
CA GLN A 32 13.22 -12.50 2.58
C GLN A 32 12.17 -11.95 1.61
N VAL A 33 12.54 -11.02 0.71
CA VAL A 33 11.62 -10.45 -0.29
C VAL A 33 11.05 -11.55 -1.19
N ILE A 34 9.75 -11.44 -1.52
CA ILE A 34 9.00 -12.46 -2.27
C ILE A 34 8.41 -11.86 -3.54
N GLY A 35 8.67 -12.50 -4.68
CA GLY A 35 8.05 -12.19 -5.97
C GLY A 35 8.41 -10.83 -6.59
N GLN A 36 9.40 -10.12 -6.05
CA GLN A 36 9.86 -8.81 -6.52
C GLN A 36 11.31 -8.87 -7.05
N ASP A 37 11.67 -9.95 -7.75
CA ASP A 37 13.06 -10.24 -8.16
C ASP A 37 13.68 -9.08 -8.97
N LYS A 38 12.92 -8.50 -9.90
CA LYS A 38 13.34 -7.33 -10.70
C LYS A 38 13.58 -6.10 -9.82
N ALA A 39 12.72 -5.84 -8.83
CA ALA A 39 12.87 -4.71 -7.93
C ALA A 39 14.11 -4.86 -7.04
N VAL A 40 14.35 -6.07 -6.54
CA VAL A 40 15.54 -6.44 -5.77
C VAL A 40 16.81 -6.18 -6.58
N GLU A 41 16.86 -6.58 -7.85
CA GLU A 41 18.01 -6.35 -8.72
C GLU A 41 18.27 -4.85 -8.93
N VAL A 42 17.21 -4.07 -9.19
CA VAL A 42 17.30 -2.61 -9.36
C VAL A 42 17.82 -1.94 -8.09
N VAL A 43 17.28 -2.29 -6.91
CA VAL A 43 17.70 -1.71 -5.64
C VAL A 43 19.14 -2.07 -5.31
N LYS A 44 19.58 -3.28 -5.62
CA LYS A 44 20.99 -3.69 -5.48
C LYS A 44 21.92 -2.85 -6.37
N LYS A 45 21.54 -2.58 -7.63
CA LYS A 45 22.30 -1.70 -8.54
C LYS A 45 22.30 -0.26 -8.01
N ALA A 46 21.15 0.22 -7.54
CA ALA A 46 21.00 1.56 -7.01
C ALA A 46 21.86 1.79 -5.76
N ALA A 47 21.91 0.83 -4.83
CA ALA A 47 22.73 0.91 -3.63
C ALA A 47 24.22 1.02 -3.96
N LYS A 48 24.72 0.13 -4.83
CA LYS A 48 26.13 0.13 -5.27
C LYS A 48 26.55 1.43 -5.94
N GLN A 49 25.63 2.07 -6.67
CA GLN A 49 25.89 3.31 -7.40
C GLN A 49 25.47 4.57 -6.62
N LYS A 50 24.97 4.43 -5.39
CA LYS A 50 24.41 5.51 -4.56
C LYS A 50 23.34 6.34 -5.29
N ARG A 51 22.41 5.65 -5.96
CA ARG A 51 21.33 6.22 -6.79
C ARG A 51 20.00 6.17 -6.04
N HIS A 52 19.19 7.22 -6.18
CA HIS A 52 17.84 7.28 -5.61
C HIS A 52 16.88 6.30 -6.30
N VAL A 53 15.84 5.87 -5.58
CA VAL A 53 14.85 4.90 -6.08
C VAL A 53 13.44 5.40 -5.77
N MET A 54 12.53 5.21 -6.70
CA MET A 54 11.09 5.36 -6.50
C MET A 54 10.41 3.99 -6.64
N LEU A 55 9.70 3.57 -5.60
CA LEU A 55 8.95 2.32 -5.53
C LEU A 55 7.45 2.61 -5.58
N ILE A 56 6.82 2.36 -6.73
CA ILE A 56 5.38 2.54 -6.92
C ILE A 56 4.70 1.17 -6.92
N GLY A 57 3.59 1.03 -6.21
CA GLY A 57 2.78 -0.18 -6.26
C GLY A 57 1.81 -0.25 -5.10
N ASP A 58 0.89 -1.20 -5.15
CA ASP A 58 -0.20 -1.33 -4.17
C ASP A 58 0.32 -1.43 -2.72
N PRO A 59 -0.51 -1.11 -1.72
CA PRO A 59 -0.20 -1.39 -0.32
C PRO A 59 0.16 -2.87 -0.10
N GLY A 60 1.14 -3.12 0.77
CA GLY A 60 1.51 -4.49 1.13
C GLY A 60 2.36 -5.28 0.13
N THR A 61 2.82 -4.66 -0.96
CA THR A 61 3.71 -5.26 -1.99
C THR A 61 5.20 -5.33 -1.59
N GLY A 62 5.55 -4.81 -0.41
CA GLY A 62 6.92 -4.90 0.13
C GLY A 62 7.80 -3.65 -0.04
N LYS A 63 7.25 -2.49 -0.41
CA LYS A 63 7.99 -1.21 -0.59
C LYS A 63 9.01 -0.92 0.53
N SER A 64 8.55 -0.83 1.77
CA SER A 64 9.40 -0.57 2.95
C SER A 64 10.43 -1.68 3.21
N MET A 65 10.07 -2.96 2.98
CA MET A 65 11.00 -4.09 3.16
C MET A 65 12.16 -4.03 2.16
N ILE A 66 11.85 -3.78 0.88
CA ILE A 66 12.84 -3.60 -0.18
C ILE A 66 13.74 -2.40 0.12
N ALA A 67 13.15 -1.28 0.56
CA ALA A 67 13.89 -0.09 0.93
C ALA A 67 14.84 -0.35 2.12
N ARG A 68 14.39 -1.07 3.14
CA ARG A 68 15.21 -1.42 4.30
C ARG A 68 16.34 -2.38 3.93
N ALA A 69 16.06 -3.36 3.07
CA ALA A 69 17.05 -4.30 2.56
C ALA A 69 18.17 -3.61 1.74
N MET A 70 17.93 -2.41 1.22
CA MET A 70 18.95 -1.60 0.54
C MET A 70 20.15 -1.28 1.43
N THR A 71 19.93 -1.10 2.74
CA THR A 71 21.01 -0.81 3.71
C THR A 71 22.05 -1.91 3.81
N GLU A 72 21.69 -3.16 3.48
CA GLU A 72 22.60 -4.31 3.50
C GLU A 72 23.67 -4.26 2.41
N PHE A 73 23.49 -3.39 1.41
CA PHE A 73 24.42 -3.21 0.29
C PHE A 73 25.25 -1.92 0.39
N LEU A 74 25.08 -1.15 1.47
CA LEU A 74 25.82 0.09 1.70
C LEU A 74 27.09 -0.18 2.53
N PRO A 75 28.20 0.54 2.24
CA PRO A 75 29.46 0.35 2.96
C PRO A 75 29.33 0.84 4.41
N LYS A 76 29.73 0.00 5.37
CA LYS A 76 29.70 0.33 6.81
C LYS A 76 30.89 1.19 7.22
N GLU A 77 31.99 1.08 6.50
CA GLU A 77 33.26 1.74 6.79
C GLU A 77 33.21 3.25 6.51
N GLU A 78 32.19 3.71 5.77
CA GLU A 78 31.97 5.11 5.43
C GLU A 78 31.07 5.86 6.43
N LEU A 79 30.66 5.23 7.53
CA LEU A 79 29.79 5.89 8.52
C LEU A 79 30.53 7.00 9.28
N GLU A 80 29.82 8.10 9.49
CA GLU A 80 30.34 9.33 10.05
C GLU A 80 29.42 9.82 11.19
N ASP A 81 30.01 10.23 12.30
CA ASP A 81 29.31 10.95 13.36
C ASP A 81 29.33 12.46 13.07
N ILE A 82 28.24 13.14 13.42
CA ILE A 82 28.05 14.57 13.21
C ILE A 82 27.94 15.27 14.57
N LEU A 83 28.82 16.24 14.79
CA LEU A 83 28.88 17.08 15.99
C LEU A 83 28.58 18.53 15.62
N VAL A 84 27.91 19.25 16.53
CA VAL A 84 27.73 20.69 16.46
C VAL A 84 28.49 21.38 17.59
N TYR A 85 29.27 22.38 17.22
CA TYR A 85 30.14 23.16 18.11
C TYR A 85 29.59 24.59 18.27
N PRO A 86 29.86 25.24 19.41
CA PRO A 86 29.66 26.68 19.52
C PRO A 86 30.55 27.40 18.50
N ASN A 87 30.03 28.48 17.93
CA ASN A 87 30.81 29.40 17.10
C ASN A 87 31.10 30.67 17.91
N PRO A 88 32.37 30.94 18.27
CA PRO A 88 32.74 32.15 19.01
C PRO A 88 32.56 33.45 18.21
N ASP A 89 32.68 33.39 16.89
CA ASP A 89 32.62 34.56 16.02
C ASP A 89 31.17 34.97 15.71
N ASP A 90 30.29 33.98 15.49
CA ASP A 90 28.86 34.18 15.30
C ASP A 90 28.03 33.08 15.99
N PRO A 91 27.50 33.31 17.20
CA PRO A 91 26.71 32.33 17.95
C PRO A 91 25.48 31.80 17.19
N ASN A 92 24.91 32.58 16.28
CA ASN A 92 23.74 32.16 15.48
C ASN A 92 24.12 31.21 14.33
N THR A 93 25.41 31.02 14.07
CA THR A 93 25.92 30.08 13.06
C THR A 93 26.76 28.96 13.70
N PRO A 94 26.14 27.98 14.40
CA PRO A 94 26.87 26.85 14.97
C PRO A 94 27.71 26.08 13.94
N LEU A 95 28.93 25.72 14.34
CA LEU A 95 29.90 25.02 13.48
C LEU A 95 29.61 23.53 13.42
N ILE A 96 29.79 22.91 12.26
CA ILE A 96 29.54 21.48 12.06
C ILE A 96 30.85 20.73 11.85
N ARG A 97 31.04 19.65 12.62
CA ARG A 97 32.23 18.81 12.51
C ARG A 97 31.85 17.35 12.32
N VAL A 98 32.43 16.75 11.29
CA VAL A 98 32.26 15.34 10.93
C VAL A 98 33.46 14.55 11.43
N VAL A 99 33.21 13.40 12.05
CA VAL A 99 34.26 12.48 12.50
C VAL A 99 33.89 11.04 12.13
N PRO A 100 34.85 10.11 12.00
CA PRO A 100 34.52 8.69 11.80
C PRO A 100 33.61 8.13 12.90
N ALA A 101 32.74 7.19 12.54
CA ALA A 101 31.80 6.54 13.45
C ALA A 101 32.46 6.06 14.77
N GLY A 102 31.75 6.27 15.88
CA GLY A 102 32.17 5.88 17.23
C GLY A 102 33.08 6.89 17.94
N LYS A 103 33.56 7.94 17.27
CA LYS A 103 34.44 8.95 17.88
C LYS A 103 33.68 10.09 18.56
N ALA A 104 32.44 10.38 18.18
CA ALA A 104 31.70 11.51 18.76
C ALA A 104 31.50 11.35 20.27
N LYS A 105 31.08 10.16 20.73
CA LYS A 105 30.90 9.86 22.16
C LYS A 105 32.19 10.08 22.96
N GLU A 106 33.34 9.68 22.40
CA GLU A 106 34.66 9.87 23.02
C GLU A 106 35.03 11.36 23.12
N ILE A 107 34.86 12.11 22.03
CA ILE A 107 35.17 13.55 21.96
C ILE A 107 34.33 14.33 22.97
N VAL A 108 33.00 14.10 22.99
CA VAL A 108 32.10 14.78 23.93
C VAL A 108 32.44 14.41 25.37
N LYS A 109 32.73 13.14 25.66
CA LYS A 109 33.14 12.70 27.00
C LYS A 109 34.44 13.38 27.44
N LYS A 110 35.45 13.44 26.58
CA LYS A 110 36.73 14.12 26.86
C LYS A 110 36.53 15.61 27.11
N LYS A 111 35.73 16.29 26.28
CA LYS A 111 35.42 17.72 26.44
C LYS A 111 34.60 18.00 27.70
N LYS A 112 33.66 17.13 28.05
CA LYS A 112 32.88 17.24 29.30
C LYS A 112 33.78 17.10 30.53
N ILE A 113 34.76 16.19 30.51
CA ILE A 113 35.74 16.04 31.60
C ILE A 113 36.64 17.28 31.66
N GLU A 114 37.12 17.79 30.53
CA GLU A 114 37.95 19.01 30.47
C GLU A 114 37.20 20.23 31.03
N ALA A 115 35.94 20.40 30.64
CA ALA A 115 35.07 21.47 31.13
C ALA A 115 34.81 21.35 32.65
N LYS A 116 34.55 20.14 33.16
CA LYS A 116 34.41 19.93 34.62
C LYS A 116 35.68 20.29 35.39
N LYS A 117 36.85 19.86 34.89
CA LYS A 117 38.14 20.16 35.54
C LYS A 117 38.44 21.66 35.59
N LYS A 118 38.21 22.37 34.49
CA LYS A 118 38.41 23.84 34.43
C LYS A 118 37.42 24.57 35.35
N ALA A 119 36.16 24.13 35.38
CA ALA A 119 35.15 24.67 36.27
C ALA A 119 35.51 24.46 37.75
N GLU A 120 35.96 23.26 38.13
CA GLU A 120 36.46 22.92 39.47
C GLU A 120 37.71 23.74 39.83
N GLN A 121 38.65 23.91 38.90
CA GLN A 121 39.87 24.71 39.10
C GLN A 121 39.55 26.19 39.33
N GLN A 122 38.62 26.77 38.56
CA GLN A 122 38.17 28.16 38.74
C GLN A 122 37.43 28.34 40.08
N SER A 123 36.60 27.37 40.47
CA SER A 123 35.96 27.36 41.80
C SER A 123 36.99 27.26 42.93
N SER A 124 38.00 26.39 42.79
CA SER A 124 39.10 26.25 43.76
C SER A 124 39.95 27.52 43.85
N PHE A 125 40.22 28.19 42.73
CA PHE A 125 40.97 29.45 42.71
C PHE A 125 40.20 30.58 43.40
N ALA A 126 38.90 30.71 43.10
CA ALA A 126 38.02 31.66 43.76
C ALA A 126 37.93 31.39 45.28
N MET A 127 37.79 30.13 45.69
CA MET A 127 37.81 29.74 47.11
C MET A 127 39.15 30.07 47.79
N SER A 128 40.27 29.82 47.11
CA SER A 128 41.61 30.16 47.63
C SER A 128 41.77 31.68 47.81
N PHE A 129 41.22 32.47 46.90
CA PHE A 129 41.23 33.93 46.99
C PHE A 129 40.38 34.45 48.16
N VAL A 130 39.20 33.87 48.40
CA VAL A 130 38.38 34.20 49.58
C VAL A 130 39.10 33.86 50.89
N VAL A 131 39.74 32.69 50.96
CA VAL A 131 40.52 32.29 52.14
C VAL A 131 41.72 33.22 52.37
N LEU A 132 42.40 33.65 51.30
CA LEU A 132 43.50 34.61 51.38
C LEU A 132 43.05 35.95 51.97
N ILE A 133 41.89 36.47 51.53
CA ILE A 133 41.32 37.71 52.07
C ILE A 133 41.06 37.58 53.58
N ILE A 134 40.45 36.47 54.01
CA ILE A 134 40.16 36.21 55.43
C ILE A 134 41.47 36.15 56.23
N LEU A 135 42.49 35.42 55.74
CA LEU A 135 43.78 35.30 56.41
C LEU A 135 44.53 36.64 56.48
N ALA A 136 44.50 37.43 55.40
CA ALA A 136 45.10 38.76 55.38
C ALA A 136 44.42 39.71 56.38
N SER A 137 43.09 39.67 56.49
CA SER A 137 42.35 40.45 57.48
C SER A 137 42.65 40.02 58.92
N ILE A 138 42.81 38.72 59.18
CA ILE A 138 43.21 38.19 60.49
C ILE A 138 44.64 38.64 60.82
N PHE A 139 45.56 38.56 59.86
CA PHE A 139 46.95 39.01 60.02
C PHE A 139 47.02 40.53 60.32
N PHE A 140 46.24 41.34 59.62
CA PHE A 140 46.16 42.78 59.87
C PHE A 140 45.56 43.11 61.24
N ALA A 141 44.55 42.34 61.69
CA ALA A 141 43.98 42.48 63.02
C ALA A 141 45.02 42.22 64.13
N PHE A 142 45.87 41.21 63.96
CA PHE A 142 46.96 40.90 64.88
C PHE A 142 48.06 41.98 64.86
N THR A 143 48.44 42.47 63.68
CA THR A 143 49.57 43.41 63.54
C THR A 143 49.20 44.83 63.99
N SER A 144 47.95 45.24 63.77
CA SER A 144 47.44 46.56 64.15
C SER A 144 46.74 46.58 65.52
N ASN A 145 46.62 45.43 66.21
CA ASN A 145 45.98 45.28 67.52
C ASN A 145 44.49 45.71 67.57
N HIS A 146 43.80 45.57 66.45
CA HIS A 146 42.40 45.94 66.24
C HIS A 146 41.59 44.69 65.84
N PRO A 147 40.96 43.97 66.80
CA PRO A 147 40.26 42.71 66.55
C PRO A 147 39.05 42.86 65.60
N GLU A 148 38.48 44.05 65.48
CA GLU A 148 37.38 44.38 64.58
C GLU A 148 37.68 44.06 63.11
N TYR A 149 38.94 44.17 62.67
CA TYR A 149 39.33 43.85 61.29
C TYR A 149 39.20 42.36 60.94
N ALA A 150 39.39 41.46 61.92
CA ALA A 150 39.19 40.04 61.71
C ALA A 150 37.69 39.73 61.52
N LEU A 151 36.82 40.37 62.30
CA LEU A 151 35.37 40.20 62.20
C LEU A 151 34.84 40.71 60.85
N PHE A 152 35.24 41.92 60.43
CA PHE A 152 34.85 42.46 59.12
C PHE A 152 35.40 41.64 57.96
N GLY A 153 36.62 41.11 58.07
CA GLY A 153 37.22 40.22 57.06
C GLY A 153 36.48 38.89 56.90
N ILE A 154 36.07 38.27 58.01
CA ILE A 154 35.28 37.03 57.98
C ILE A 154 33.88 37.29 57.39
N LEU A 155 33.20 38.36 57.82
CA LEU A 155 31.90 38.75 57.27
C LEU A 155 31.97 39.05 55.77
N ALA A 156 33.00 39.80 55.33
CA ALA A 156 33.23 40.08 53.93
C ALA A 156 33.54 38.79 53.14
N GLY A 157 34.36 37.89 53.68
CA GLY A 157 34.66 36.59 53.07
C GLY A 157 33.42 35.71 52.92
N ILE A 158 32.55 35.64 53.94
CA ILE A 158 31.28 34.91 53.88
C ILE A 158 30.32 35.54 52.86
N MET A 159 30.23 36.87 52.83
CA MET A 159 29.42 37.59 51.84
C MET A 159 29.89 37.36 50.41
N ILE A 160 31.21 37.40 50.18
CA ILE A 160 31.81 37.11 48.87
C ILE A 160 31.60 35.63 48.51
N TYR A 161 31.76 34.71 49.46
CA TYR A 161 31.47 33.29 49.25
C TYR A 161 30.00 33.06 48.88
N ILE A 162 29.05 33.66 49.59
CA ILE A 162 27.62 33.56 49.27
C ILE A 162 27.32 34.19 47.91
N PHE A 163 27.97 35.30 47.56
CA PHE A 163 27.82 35.94 46.25
C PHE A 163 28.35 35.05 45.10
N LEU A 164 29.52 34.44 45.28
CA LEU A 164 30.11 33.46 44.35
C LEU A 164 29.30 32.15 44.30
N ALA A 165 28.76 31.70 45.43
CA ALA A 165 27.99 30.46 45.53
C ALA A 165 26.54 30.60 45.04
N ARG A 166 25.91 31.78 45.18
CA ARG A 166 24.52 32.02 44.79
C ARG A 166 24.33 32.71 43.44
N GLY A 167 25.31 33.47 42.92
CA GLY A 167 24.96 34.49 41.93
C GLY A 167 25.92 34.79 40.78
N ALA A 168 27.21 34.45 40.80
CA ALA A 168 28.08 34.92 39.72
C ALA A 168 29.33 34.06 39.51
N VAL A 169 29.57 33.70 38.25
CA VAL A 169 30.83 33.17 37.67
C VAL A 169 31.05 31.67 37.94
N PRO A 170 31.67 30.86 37.08
CA PRO A 170 31.54 30.56 35.64
C PRO A 170 31.19 29.06 35.41
N HIS A 171 30.64 28.35 36.41
CA HIS A 171 30.40 26.90 36.36
C HIS A 171 29.46 26.45 35.22
N ARG A 172 28.53 27.33 34.80
CA ARG A 172 27.57 27.03 33.72
C ARG A 172 28.16 27.24 32.32
N VAL A 173 29.04 28.23 32.13
CA VAL A 173 29.53 28.66 30.80
C VAL A 173 30.44 27.60 30.17
N GLU A 174 31.34 26.99 30.94
CA GLU A 174 32.27 26.00 30.39
C GLU A 174 31.60 24.66 30.04
N LEU A 175 30.60 24.24 30.82
CA LEU A 175 29.79 23.05 30.53
C LEU A 175 28.86 23.28 29.33
N GLN A 176 28.44 24.52 29.10
CA GLN A 176 27.62 24.95 27.96
C GLN A 176 28.38 24.91 26.62
N ASN A 177 29.71 25.09 26.63
CA ASN A 177 30.57 25.05 25.44
C ASN A 177 30.95 23.63 24.96
N VAL A 178 30.45 22.59 25.61
CA VAL A 178 30.66 21.21 25.16
C VAL A 178 29.90 21.00 23.84
N PRO A 179 30.52 20.40 22.80
CA PRO A 179 29.83 20.12 21.55
C PRO A 179 28.68 19.14 21.76
N LYS A 180 27.60 19.31 20.99
CA LYS A 180 26.44 18.41 20.99
C LYS A 180 26.57 17.40 19.86
N ILE A 181 26.17 16.16 20.13
CA ILE A 181 26.08 15.10 19.13
C ILE A 181 24.75 15.26 18.40
N LEU A 182 24.79 15.40 17.07
CA LEU A 182 23.61 15.42 16.22
C LEU A 182 23.28 14.03 15.69
N VAL A 183 24.29 13.32 15.21
CA VAL A 183 24.19 11.94 14.72
C VAL A 183 25.41 11.19 15.22
N ALA A 184 25.22 9.98 15.76
CA ALA A 184 26.32 9.11 16.15
C ALA A 184 25.99 7.65 15.89
N HIS A 185 27.02 6.90 15.54
CA HIS A 185 27.00 5.48 15.24
C HIS A 185 27.97 4.75 16.18
N ASP A 186 27.65 3.50 16.50
CA ASP A 186 28.58 2.56 17.10
C ASP A 186 29.38 1.82 15.99
N LYS A 187 30.54 1.23 16.34
CA LYS A 187 31.50 0.68 15.35
C LYS A 187 30.92 -0.41 14.45
N ASP A 188 29.96 -1.18 14.96
CA ASP A 188 29.37 -2.33 14.26
C ASP A 188 27.98 -2.03 13.67
N ASP A 189 27.55 -0.76 13.75
CA ASP A 189 26.24 -0.35 13.27
C ASP A 189 26.08 -0.64 11.77
N LYS A 190 24.86 -0.99 11.39
CA LYS A 190 24.46 -1.05 9.99
C LYS A 190 24.18 0.37 9.49
N PRO A 191 24.32 0.63 8.18
CA PRO A 191 23.97 1.93 7.62
C PRO A 191 22.52 2.29 7.96
N PRO A 192 22.24 3.56 8.32
CA PRO A 192 20.95 3.92 8.90
C PRO A 192 19.82 3.75 7.89
N PHE A 193 18.69 3.22 8.36
CA PHE A 193 17.41 3.28 7.66
C PHE A 193 16.51 4.25 8.42
N VAL A 194 16.25 5.42 7.84
CA VAL A 194 15.41 6.45 8.46
C VAL A 194 14.10 6.53 7.70
N ASP A 195 13.02 6.13 8.36
CA ASP A 195 11.67 6.29 7.85
C ASP A 195 11.17 7.70 8.23
N ALA A 196 10.91 8.51 7.21
CA ALA A 196 10.38 9.87 7.32
C ALA A 196 9.00 10.00 6.66
N THR A 197 8.27 8.89 6.54
CA THR A 197 6.86 8.88 6.11
C THR A 197 6.03 9.79 7.02
N ALA A 198 5.24 10.68 6.44
CA ALA A 198 4.43 11.68 7.14
C ALA A 198 5.20 12.60 8.11
N ALA A 199 6.52 12.79 7.91
CA ALA A 199 7.30 13.71 8.74
C ALA A 199 6.90 15.18 8.47
N HIS A 200 6.70 15.95 9.55
CA HIS A 200 6.60 17.41 9.46
C HIS A 200 7.97 18.03 9.17
N SER A 201 8.02 19.30 8.73
CA SER A 201 9.24 19.96 8.25
C SER A 201 10.41 19.87 9.23
N GLY A 202 10.19 20.11 10.54
CA GLY A 202 11.25 20.02 11.56
C GLY A 202 11.80 18.60 11.75
N ALA A 203 10.93 17.59 11.79
CA ALA A 203 11.38 16.20 11.85
C ALA A 203 12.14 15.76 10.59
N LEU A 204 11.77 16.27 9.41
CA LEU A 204 12.44 15.93 8.15
C LEU A 204 13.78 16.68 8.00
N LEU A 205 13.75 18.01 8.13
CA LEU A 205 14.81 18.94 7.76
C LEU A 205 15.67 19.39 8.95
N GLY A 206 15.29 19.08 10.18
CA GLY A 206 15.92 19.58 11.40
C GLY A 206 15.28 20.86 11.91
N ASP A 207 15.53 21.17 13.17
CA ASP A 207 14.94 22.32 13.84
C ASP A 207 15.88 22.90 14.90
N VAL A 208 15.61 24.12 15.36
CA VAL A 208 16.31 24.74 16.49
C VAL A 208 15.27 25.05 17.56
N ARG A 209 15.46 24.45 18.74
CA ARG A 209 14.53 24.61 19.87
C ARG A 209 14.44 26.07 20.31
N HIS A 210 13.25 26.48 20.73
CA HIS A 210 13.05 27.79 21.33
C HIS A 210 13.71 27.88 22.71
N ASP A 211 14.35 29.01 23.01
CA ASP A 211 14.88 29.32 24.33
C ASP A 211 14.03 30.39 25.02
N PRO A 212 13.34 30.08 26.13
CA PRO A 212 12.53 31.06 26.85
C PRO A 212 13.33 32.00 27.77
N PHE A 213 14.64 31.78 27.98
CA PHE A 213 15.43 32.49 29.00
C PHE A 213 16.27 33.68 28.49
N GLN A 214 15.97 34.19 27.31
CA GLN A 214 16.77 35.22 26.63
C GLN A 214 16.88 36.56 27.34
N SER A 215 15.83 36.97 28.05
CA SER A 215 15.86 38.26 28.75
C SER A 215 16.57 38.21 30.11
N ALA A 216 17.02 37.03 30.56
CA ALA A 216 17.49 36.82 31.93
C ALA A 216 18.99 36.50 32.04
N GLY A 217 19.76 36.58 30.96
CA GLY A 217 21.20 36.23 30.96
C GLY A 217 21.49 34.75 31.26
N LEU A 218 20.47 33.90 31.12
CA LEU A 218 20.52 32.44 31.33
C LEU A 218 20.31 31.68 30.02
N GLU A 219 20.75 32.27 28.92
CA GLU A 219 20.59 31.72 27.58
C GLU A 219 21.24 30.35 27.44
N THR A 220 20.53 29.47 26.72
CA THR A 220 21.09 28.22 26.25
C THR A 220 21.84 28.48 24.95
N PRO A 221 23.12 28.07 24.84
CA PRO A 221 23.88 28.29 23.62
C PRO A 221 23.17 27.72 22.39
N PRO A 222 23.12 28.45 21.27
CA PRO A 222 22.40 28.03 20.06
C PRO A 222 22.76 26.62 19.59
N HIS A 223 24.04 26.21 19.66
CA HIS A 223 24.48 24.87 19.25
C HIS A 223 23.85 23.73 20.08
N GLN A 224 23.44 23.99 21.32
CA GLN A 224 22.75 23.00 22.17
C GLN A 224 21.28 22.82 21.77
N LEU A 225 20.71 23.81 21.09
CA LEU A 225 19.30 23.86 20.69
C LEU A 225 19.06 23.22 19.32
N VAL A 226 20.11 23.02 18.52
CA VAL A 226 20.07 22.37 17.19
C VAL A 226 19.64 20.91 17.30
N GLU A 227 18.64 20.50 16.53
CA GLU A 227 18.15 19.13 16.43
C GLU A 227 18.25 18.60 15.00
N ALA A 228 18.83 17.41 14.84
CA ALA A 228 19.01 16.77 13.54
C ALA A 228 17.69 16.23 13.00
N GLY A 229 17.33 16.65 11.78
CA GLY A 229 16.25 16.06 10.98
C GLY A 229 16.56 14.67 10.42
N ALA A 230 15.55 14.03 9.86
CA ALA A 230 15.63 12.72 9.23
C ALA A 230 16.66 12.67 8.09
N ILE A 231 16.77 13.73 7.29
CA ILE A 231 17.79 13.83 6.23
C ILE A 231 19.22 13.70 6.76
N HIS A 232 19.49 14.25 7.95
CA HIS A 232 20.81 14.22 8.58
C HIS A 232 21.07 12.86 9.22
N ARG A 233 20.05 12.29 9.90
CA ARG A 233 20.14 10.94 10.48
C ARG A 233 20.31 9.85 9.41
N ALA A 234 19.84 10.10 8.19
CA ALA A 234 19.97 9.21 7.04
C ALA A 234 21.32 9.33 6.33
N HIS A 235 22.21 10.23 6.78
CA HIS A 235 23.52 10.41 6.18
C HIS A 235 24.28 9.08 6.06
N LYS A 236 24.82 8.79 4.87
CA LYS A 236 25.49 7.52 4.52
C LYS A 236 24.60 6.27 4.59
N GLY A 237 23.28 6.46 4.68
CA GLY A 237 22.28 5.40 4.69
C GLY A 237 21.13 5.67 3.72
N VAL A 238 19.94 5.25 4.14
CA VAL A 238 18.70 5.30 3.36
C VAL A 238 17.70 6.22 4.06
N LEU A 239 17.15 7.18 3.30
CA LEU A 239 15.98 7.95 3.68
C LEU A 239 14.77 7.36 2.97
N TYR A 240 13.84 6.77 3.72
CA TYR A 240 12.61 6.22 3.19
C TYR A 240 11.44 7.17 3.43
N ILE A 241 10.65 7.43 2.40
CA ILE A 241 9.44 8.27 2.49
C ILE A 241 8.34 7.59 1.68
N ASP A 242 7.41 6.93 2.36
CA ASP A 242 6.15 6.50 1.74
C ASP A 242 5.22 7.69 1.56
N GLU A 243 4.33 7.60 0.58
CA GLU A 243 3.34 8.64 0.25
C GLU A 243 3.99 10.05 0.18
N ILE A 244 5.09 10.18 -0.56
CA ILE A 244 5.88 11.41 -0.62
C ILE A 244 5.08 12.65 -1.07
N ASN A 245 3.95 12.45 -1.76
CA ASN A 245 2.99 13.49 -2.11
C ASN A 245 2.29 14.14 -0.90
N THR A 246 2.31 13.50 0.27
CA THR A 246 1.74 14.04 1.51
C THR A 246 2.62 15.10 2.16
N LEU A 247 3.92 15.14 1.80
CA LEU A 247 4.81 16.21 2.25
C LEU A 247 4.42 17.54 1.61
N SER A 248 4.56 18.63 2.37
CA SER A 248 4.35 19.97 1.82
C SER A 248 5.28 20.23 0.64
N LEU A 249 4.80 20.98 -0.36
CA LEU A 249 5.60 21.32 -1.55
C LEU A 249 6.94 21.98 -1.17
N GLN A 250 6.95 22.81 -0.13
CA GLN A 250 8.15 23.42 0.42
C GLN A 250 9.13 22.37 0.96
N SER A 251 8.66 21.38 1.72
CA SER A 251 9.51 20.28 2.21
C SER A 251 10.10 19.47 1.06
N GLN A 252 9.32 19.23 0.00
CA GLN A 252 9.80 18.54 -1.20
C GLN A 252 10.87 19.36 -1.95
N GLN A 253 10.77 20.69 -1.97
CA GLN A 253 11.79 21.58 -2.53
C GLN A 253 13.07 21.57 -1.70
N HIS A 254 12.97 21.62 -0.37
CA HIS A 254 14.13 21.50 0.50
C HIS A 254 14.79 20.13 0.41
N LEU A 255 14.00 19.06 0.28
CA LEU A 255 14.51 17.71 0.03
C LEU A 255 15.27 17.64 -1.31
N LEU A 256 14.77 18.34 -2.35
CA LEU A 256 15.50 18.47 -3.61
C LEU A 256 16.86 19.16 -3.38
N THR A 257 16.93 20.28 -2.65
CA THR A 257 18.20 20.93 -2.31
C THR A 257 19.14 19.99 -1.56
N ALA A 258 18.64 19.27 -0.54
CA ALA A 258 19.43 18.30 0.22
C ALA A 258 20.02 17.18 -0.67
N ILE A 259 19.26 16.71 -1.66
CA ILE A 259 19.73 15.73 -2.66
C ILE A 259 20.85 16.31 -3.55
N GLN A 260 20.74 17.59 -3.94
CA GLN A 260 21.70 18.25 -4.83
C GLN A 260 23.02 18.53 -4.13
N GLU A 261 22.94 19.12 -2.94
CA GLU A 261 24.11 19.61 -2.20
C GLU A 261 24.73 18.54 -1.29
N LYS A 262 23.99 17.46 -0.99
CA LYS A 262 24.36 16.42 -0.01
C LYS A 262 24.62 16.98 1.40
N LYS A 263 24.25 18.24 1.62
CA LYS A 263 24.29 18.95 2.88
C LYS A 263 23.06 19.84 2.96
N PHE A 264 22.57 20.05 4.17
CA PHE A 264 21.44 20.94 4.42
C PHE A 264 21.65 21.66 5.75
N GLN A 265 21.33 22.95 5.81
CA GLN A 265 21.49 23.73 7.04
C GLN A 265 20.32 23.46 7.98
N ILE A 266 20.58 23.36 9.28
CA ILE A 266 19.53 23.28 10.29
C ILE A 266 19.17 24.71 10.70
N THR A 267 17.87 25.02 10.65
CA THR A 267 17.30 26.32 11.03
C THR A 267 15.99 26.09 11.77
N GLY A 268 15.61 27.03 12.65
CA GLY A 268 14.30 27.01 13.28
C GLY A 268 13.17 27.07 12.26
N GLN A 269 12.24 26.13 12.31
CA GLN A 269 11.13 26.01 11.35
C GLN A 269 9.97 26.97 11.66
N SER A 270 9.85 27.41 12.91
CA SER A 270 8.84 28.38 13.30
C SER A 270 9.42 29.80 13.24
N GLU A 271 8.90 30.65 12.36
CA GLU A 271 9.29 32.07 12.26
C GLU A 271 9.05 32.85 13.56
N ARG A 272 8.14 32.37 14.42
CA ARG A 272 7.84 32.96 15.73
C ARG A 272 8.79 32.50 16.83
N SER A 273 9.65 31.52 16.55
CA SER A 273 10.66 31.04 17.48
C SER A 273 11.98 31.77 17.25
N PHE A 274 12.67 32.14 18.32
CA PHE A 274 14.06 32.59 18.27
C PHE A 274 14.97 31.65 17.45
N GLY A 275 14.68 30.33 17.46
CA GLY A 275 15.42 29.35 16.67
C GLY A 275 15.49 29.68 15.17
N ALA A 276 14.56 30.49 14.64
CA ALA A 276 14.56 30.92 13.24
C ALA A 276 15.77 31.82 12.87
N MET A 277 16.38 32.48 13.86
CA MET A 277 17.58 33.31 13.64
C MET A 277 18.86 32.47 13.63
N VAL A 278 18.80 31.25 14.15
CA VAL A 278 19.94 30.32 14.19
C VAL A 278 19.98 29.50 12.92
N LYS A 279 21.09 29.54 12.19
CA LYS A 279 21.33 28.77 10.97
C LYS A 279 22.70 28.13 11.05
N THR A 280 22.76 26.81 11.15
CA THR A 280 24.05 26.12 11.23
C THR A 280 24.84 26.24 9.93
N GLU A 281 26.13 25.91 9.98
CA GLU A 281 26.83 25.49 8.76
C GLU A 281 26.09 24.31 8.08
N PRO A 282 26.24 24.10 6.76
CA PRO A 282 25.62 22.99 6.06
C PRO A 282 25.97 21.63 6.69
N VAL A 283 24.95 20.96 7.21
CA VAL A 283 25.07 19.65 7.88
C VAL A 283 25.04 18.54 6.84
N PRO A 284 25.94 17.55 6.88
CA PRO A 284 25.92 16.44 5.94
C PRO A 284 24.60 15.66 5.94
N CYS A 285 24.10 15.39 4.74
CA CYS A 285 22.91 14.60 4.46
C CYS A 285 23.05 13.84 3.12
N ASP A 286 24.21 13.23 2.87
CA ASP A 286 24.46 12.30 1.76
C ASP A 286 23.72 10.96 1.97
N PHE A 287 22.39 10.96 1.81
CA PHE A 287 21.52 9.78 1.91
C PHE A 287 21.11 9.28 0.53
N ILE A 288 20.70 8.02 0.44
CA ILE A 288 19.95 7.52 -0.70
C ILE A 288 18.46 7.62 -0.41
N LEU A 289 17.76 8.51 -1.12
CA LEU A 289 16.31 8.58 -1.11
C LEU A 289 15.70 7.32 -1.73
N VAL A 290 14.83 6.65 -0.97
CA VAL A 290 13.85 5.68 -1.48
C VAL A 290 12.46 6.26 -1.25
N SER A 291 11.88 6.85 -2.28
CA SER A 291 10.48 7.30 -2.24
C SER A 291 9.56 6.14 -2.58
N ALA A 292 8.41 6.10 -1.92
CA ALA A 292 7.41 5.05 -2.09
C ALA A 292 6.02 5.67 -2.21
N GLY A 293 5.10 4.93 -2.84
CA GLY A 293 3.69 5.31 -2.89
C GLY A 293 2.88 4.45 -3.85
N ASN A 294 1.64 4.84 -4.03
CA ASN A 294 0.74 4.29 -5.04
C ASN A 294 0.80 5.18 -6.32
N LEU A 295 -0.03 4.92 -7.32
CA LEU A 295 0.00 5.66 -8.59
C LEU A 295 -0.38 7.15 -8.44
N ASP A 296 -1.26 7.48 -7.50
CA ASP A 296 -1.66 8.83 -7.12
C ASP A 296 -0.51 9.66 -6.54
N ALA A 297 0.47 9.00 -5.89
CA ALA A 297 1.67 9.68 -5.40
C ALA A 297 2.46 10.37 -6.53
N LEU A 298 2.33 9.90 -7.78
CA LEU A 298 2.95 10.54 -8.94
C LEU A 298 2.27 11.86 -9.34
N GLN A 299 0.97 12.02 -9.03
CA GLN A 299 0.21 13.22 -9.36
C GLN A 299 0.50 14.38 -8.40
N GLY A 300 0.69 14.08 -7.11
CA GLY A 300 0.93 15.09 -6.07
C GLY A 300 2.41 15.44 -5.81
N MET A 301 3.36 14.83 -6.53
CA MET A 301 4.79 15.07 -6.33
C MET A 301 5.28 16.34 -7.06
N HIS A 302 6.15 17.10 -6.41
CA HIS A 302 6.81 18.25 -7.02
C HIS A 302 7.56 17.84 -8.30
N PRO A 303 7.28 18.47 -9.47
CA PRO A 303 7.83 18.02 -10.76
C PRO A 303 9.36 17.95 -10.81
N ALA A 304 10.04 18.91 -10.17
CA ALA A 304 11.51 18.94 -10.13
C ALA A 304 12.11 17.78 -9.29
N LEU A 305 11.44 17.37 -8.20
CA LEU A 305 11.87 16.24 -7.38
C LEU A 305 11.73 14.94 -8.15
N ARG A 306 10.58 14.74 -8.81
CA ARG A 306 10.35 13.59 -9.69
C ARG A 306 11.37 13.52 -10.82
N SER A 307 11.60 14.64 -11.51
CA SER A 307 12.59 14.74 -12.58
C SER A 307 13.99 14.34 -12.10
N ARG A 308 14.36 14.74 -10.88
CA ARG A 308 15.65 14.37 -10.28
C ARG A 308 15.75 12.87 -9.99
N ILE A 309 14.71 12.25 -9.44
CA ILE A 309 14.70 10.80 -9.18
C ILE A 309 14.72 10.01 -10.49
N ARG A 310 13.91 10.41 -11.48
CA ARG A 310 13.84 9.75 -12.79
C ARG A 310 15.13 9.90 -13.60
N GLY A 311 15.74 11.08 -13.61
CA GLY A 311 16.93 11.37 -14.42
C GLY A 311 18.24 10.81 -13.85
N TYR A 312 18.31 10.63 -12.52
CA TYR A 312 19.54 10.23 -11.83
C TYR A 312 19.38 8.97 -10.97
N GLY A 313 18.24 8.28 -11.04
CA GLY A 313 17.88 7.16 -10.20
C GLY A 313 17.07 6.10 -10.97
N TYR A 314 16.22 5.38 -10.25
CA TYR A 314 15.39 4.31 -10.81
C TYR A 314 13.92 4.47 -10.40
N GLU A 315 13.01 4.24 -11.33
CA GLU A 315 11.58 4.09 -11.06
C GLU A 315 11.20 2.60 -11.21
N VAL A 316 10.58 2.03 -10.18
CA VAL A 316 10.17 0.63 -10.15
C VAL A 316 8.69 0.55 -9.83
N TYR A 317 7.93 -0.07 -10.74
CA TYR A 317 6.56 -0.47 -10.47
C TYR A 317 6.57 -1.92 -9.95
N LEU A 318 6.11 -2.11 -8.71
CA LEU A 318 6.08 -3.40 -8.03
C LEU A 318 4.92 -4.26 -8.53
N ASN A 319 5.16 -5.56 -8.60
CA ASN A 319 4.14 -6.51 -9.00
C ASN A 319 3.10 -6.70 -7.88
N SER A 320 1.82 -6.80 -8.23
CA SER A 320 0.75 -7.21 -7.32
C SER A 320 0.53 -8.73 -7.33
N THR A 321 1.10 -9.45 -8.30
CA THR A 321 1.02 -10.92 -8.42
C THR A 321 2.35 -11.52 -8.93
N MET A 322 2.60 -12.78 -8.60
CA MET A 322 3.69 -13.60 -9.17
C MET A 322 3.12 -14.86 -9.84
N ASP A 323 3.91 -15.54 -10.67
CA ASP A 323 3.51 -16.82 -11.27
C ASP A 323 3.35 -17.91 -10.20
N ASP A 324 2.33 -18.75 -10.34
CA ASP A 324 2.12 -19.92 -9.49
C ASP A 324 3.02 -21.07 -9.95
N THR A 325 4.25 -21.09 -9.44
CA THR A 325 5.27 -22.12 -9.70
C THR A 325 5.66 -22.82 -8.38
N ASP A 326 6.27 -24.00 -8.47
CA ASP A 326 6.74 -24.73 -7.27
C ASP A 326 7.67 -23.85 -6.41
N GLU A 327 8.59 -23.12 -7.05
CA GLU A 327 9.49 -22.18 -6.39
C GLU A 327 8.72 -21.07 -5.65
N ASN A 328 7.72 -20.48 -6.28
CA ASN A 328 6.96 -19.39 -5.69
C ASN A 328 6.00 -19.86 -4.59
N ARG A 329 5.44 -21.07 -4.68
CA ARG A 329 4.73 -21.71 -3.56
C ARG A 329 5.65 -21.96 -2.36
N LYS A 330 6.90 -22.40 -2.60
CA LYS A 330 7.92 -22.52 -1.54
C LYS A 330 8.30 -21.17 -0.93
N LYS A 331 8.33 -20.09 -1.72
CA LYS A 331 8.49 -18.73 -1.16
C LYS A 331 7.31 -18.36 -0.24
N LEU A 332 6.08 -18.81 -0.51
CA LEU A 332 4.95 -18.62 0.39
C LEU A 332 5.01 -19.50 1.66
N ILE A 333 5.58 -20.71 1.61
CA ILE A 333 5.88 -21.47 2.84
C ILE A 333 6.81 -20.64 3.73
N ARG A 334 7.88 -20.09 3.13
CA ARG A 334 8.84 -19.23 3.82
C ARG A 334 8.19 -17.94 4.33
N PHE A 335 7.25 -17.35 3.59
CA PHE A 335 6.47 -16.20 4.02
C PHE A 335 5.75 -16.46 5.35
N VAL A 336 5.03 -17.59 5.44
CA VAL A 336 4.29 -17.95 6.66
C VAL A 336 5.26 -18.11 7.83
N ALA A 337 6.39 -18.80 7.61
CA ALA A 337 7.43 -18.92 8.64
C ALA A 337 8.00 -17.56 9.08
N GLN A 338 8.26 -16.65 8.14
CA GLN A 338 8.72 -15.29 8.43
C GLN A 338 7.72 -14.50 9.27
N GLU A 339 6.43 -14.55 8.94
CA GLU A 339 5.39 -13.83 9.67
C GLU A 339 5.21 -14.38 11.09
N VAL A 340 5.29 -15.70 11.28
CA VAL A 340 5.26 -16.33 12.62
C VAL A 340 6.45 -15.88 13.46
N VAL A 341 7.68 -15.97 12.93
CA VAL A 341 8.90 -15.54 13.63
C VAL A 341 8.88 -14.06 13.97
N LYS A 342 8.38 -13.22 13.05
CA LYS A 342 8.29 -11.78 13.23
C LYS A 342 7.25 -11.37 14.26
N ASP A 343 6.12 -12.08 14.33
CA ASP A 343 5.07 -11.79 15.31
C ASP A 343 5.44 -12.30 16.72
N GLY A 344 6.04 -13.50 16.81
CA GLY A 344 6.56 -14.08 18.04
C GLY A 344 5.51 -14.48 19.08
N ARG A 345 4.21 -14.33 18.79
CA ARG A 345 3.11 -14.60 19.74
C ARG A 345 2.18 -15.72 19.28
N ILE A 346 2.23 -16.10 18.01
CA ILE A 346 1.40 -17.13 17.40
C ILE A 346 2.16 -18.45 17.23
N PRO A 347 1.48 -19.62 17.30
CA PRO A 347 2.11 -20.91 17.07
C PRO A 347 2.52 -21.11 15.60
N HIS A 348 3.38 -22.10 15.36
CA HIS A 348 3.78 -22.50 14.02
C HIS A 348 2.62 -23.16 13.26
N PHE A 349 2.69 -23.14 11.93
CA PHE A 349 1.65 -23.67 11.05
C PHE A 349 2.02 -25.08 10.60
N ASP A 350 1.04 -25.99 10.58
CA ASP A 350 1.21 -27.26 9.88
C ASP A 350 1.18 -27.07 8.35
N LYS A 351 1.62 -28.07 7.61
CA LYS A 351 1.64 -28.00 6.13
C LYS A 351 0.26 -27.77 5.51
N TRP A 352 -0.83 -28.27 6.13
CA TRP A 352 -2.19 -28.11 5.62
C TRP A 352 -2.73 -26.68 5.81
N ALA A 353 -2.38 -26.03 6.92
CA ALA A 353 -2.64 -24.63 7.16
C ALA A 353 -1.89 -23.74 6.16
N VAL A 354 -0.64 -24.08 5.86
CA VAL A 354 0.13 -23.37 4.81
C VAL A 354 -0.52 -23.56 3.43
N ALA A 355 -1.00 -24.76 3.10
CA ALA A 355 -1.76 -25.00 1.87
C ALA A 355 -3.01 -24.11 1.79
N GLU A 356 -3.74 -23.92 2.89
CA GLU A 356 -4.88 -23.00 2.94
C GLU A 356 -4.51 -21.54 2.71
N VAL A 357 -3.35 -21.09 3.19
CA VAL A 357 -2.81 -19.75 2.92
C VAL A 357 -2.41 -19.61 1.44
N ILE A 358 -1.84 -20.64 0.81
CA ILE A 358 -1.50 -20.63 -0.62
C ILE A 358 -2.78 -20.59 -1.48
N ARG A 359 -3.82 -21.35 -1.12
CA ARG A 359 -5.14 -21.25 -1.77
C ARG A 359 -5.69 -19.84 -1.70
N GLU A 360 -5.57 -19.21 -0.54
CA GLU A 360 -5.98 -17.81 -0.39
C GLU A 360 -5.16 -16.88 -1.28
N ALA A 361 -3.85 -17.09 -1.39
CA ALA A 361 -2.99 -16.31 -2.27
C ALA A 361 -3.39 -16.46 -3.75
N GLN A 362 -3.79 -17.66 -4.20
CA GLN A 362 -4.35 -17.88 -5.54
C GLN A 362 -5.68 -17.14 -5.73
N ARG A 363 -6.60 -17.26 -4.75
CA ARG A 363 -7.90 -16.61 -4.76
C ARG A 363 -7.77 -15.09 -4.87
N ARG A 364 -6.90 -14.49 -4.03
CA ARG A 364 -6.63 -13.04 -4.02
C ARG A 364 -5.86 -12.53 -5.24
N ALA A 365 -5.20 -13.42 -5.99
CA ALA A 365 -4.56 -13.01 -7.24
C ALA A 365 -5.59 -12.69 -8.33
N GLY A 366 -6.83 -13.19 -8.20
CA GLY A 366 -7.93 -12.95 -9.14
C GLY A 366 -7.73 -13.53 -10.55
N LYS A 367 -6.68 -14.35 -10.75
CA LYS A 367 -6.31 -14.90 -12.05
C LYS A 367 -5.65 -16.28 -11.89
N LYS A 368 -5.96 -17.22 -12.79
CA LYS A 368 -5.31 -18.54 -12.77
C LYS A 368 -3.79 -18.46 -12.92
N GLY A 369 -3.11 -19.35 -12.20
CA GLY A 369 -1.67 -19.53 -12.34
C GLY A 369 -0.88 -18.34 -11.79
N LYS A 370 -1.51 -17.54 -10.93
CA LYS A 370 -0.91 -16.41 -10.23
C LYS A 370 -1.13 -16.56 -8.72
N LEU A 371 -0.20 -15.98 -7.96
CA LEU A 371 -0.25 -15.85 -6.52
C LEU A 371 -0.21 -14.37 -6.16
N SER A 372 -1.02 -13.94 -5.19
CA SER A 372 -1.03 -12.55 -4.73
C SER A 372 0.29 -12.17 -4.04
N LEU A 373 0.77 -10.97 -4.34
CA LEU A 373 1.90 -10.33 -3.65
C LEU A 373 1.45 -9.24 -2.68
N ARG A 374 0.15 -9.15 -2.37
CA ARG A 374 -0.38 -8.30 -1.29
C ARG A 374 -0.17 -8.98 0.06
N LEU A 375 1.11 -9.13 0.40
CA LEU A 375 1.56 -9.96 1.52
C LEU A 375 1.16 -9.36 2.86
N ARG A 376 0.92 -8.05 2.97
CA ARG A 376 0.39 -7.45 4.21
C ARG A 376 -0.96 -8.04 4.61
N GLU A 377 -1.86 -8.20 3.64
CA GLU A 377 -3.21 -8.73 3.87
C GLU A 377 -3.16 -10.24 4.14
N LEU A 378 -2.33 -10.98 3.40
CA LEU A 378 -2.09 -12.40 3.66
C LEU A 378 -1.44 -12.64 5.03
N GLY A 379 -0.51 -11.77 5.44
CA GLY A 379 0.09 -11.80 6.78
C GLY A 379 -0.93 -11.46 7.88
N GLY A 380 -1.93 -10.63 7.55
CA GLY A 380 -3.10 -10.43 8.40
C GLY A 380 -3.87 -11.72 8.66
N LEU A 381 -4.15 -12.49 7.59
CA LEU A 381 -4.78 -13.82 7.72
C LEU A 381 -3.94 -14.78 8.57
N VAL A 382 -2.61 -14.81 8.37
CA VAL A 382 -1.68 -15.64 9.16
C VAL A 382 -1.77 -15.28 10.65
N ARG A 383 -1.73 -13.99 11.00
CA ARG A 383 -1.84 -13.54 12.40
C ARG A 383 -3.17 -13.94 13.02
N VAL A 384 -4.29 -13.69 12.34
CA VAL A 384 -5.63 -14.03 12.85
C VAL A 384 -5.79 -15.54 13.03
N ALA A 385 -5.29 -16.37 12.11
CA ALA A 385 -5.31 -17.83 12.28
C ALA A 385 -4.48 -18.30 13.47
N GLY A 386 -3.34 -17.64 13.71
CA GLY A 386 -2.49 -17.86 14.88
C GLY A 386 -3.16 -17.45 16.19
N ASP A 387 -3.87 -16.33 16.21
CA ASP A 387 -4.62 -15.85 17.38
C ASP A 387 -5.72 -16.83 17.76
N ILE A 388 -6.49 -17.34 16.79
CA ILE A 388 -7.53 -18.36 17.01
C ILE A 388 -6.92 -19.64 17.59
N ALA A 389 -5.82 -20.14 16.99
CA ALA A 389 -5.14 -21.33 17.49
C ALA A 389 -4.65 -21.16 18.94
N ARG A 390 -4.14 -19.97 19.26
CA ARG A 390 -3.67 -19.63 20.60
C ARG A 390 -4.82 -19.54 21.61
N GLU A 391 -5.95 -18.94 21.22
CA GLU A 391 -7.15 -18.87 22.05
C GLU A 391 -7.67 -20.28 22.42
N GLU A 392 -7.55 -21.23 21.48
CA GLU A 392 -7.94 -22.64 21.67
C GLU A 392 -6.88 -23.49 22.39
N GLY A 393 -5.71 -22.92 22.71
CA GLY A 393 -4.61 -23.65 23.31
C GLY A 393 -3.95 -24.68 22.38
N ALA A 394 -4.11 -24.53 21.06
CA ALA A 394 -3.49 -25.42 20.08
C ALA A 394 -1.99 -25.15 19.94
N GLU A 395 -1.18 -26.22 19.90
CA GLU A 395 0.27 -26.13 19.73
C GLU A 395 0.69 -25.68 18.31
N VAL A 396 -0.16 -25.97 17.32
CA VAL A 396 0.06 -25.64 15.91
C VAL A 396 -1.21 -25.09 15.26
N VAL A 397 -1.03 -24.20 14.28
CA VAL A 397 -2.13 -23.73 13.42
C VAL A 397 -2.43 -24.80 12.37
N THR A 398 -3.70 -25.20 12.27
CA THR A 398 -4.21 -26.19 11.32
C THR A 398 -5.04 -25.51 10.24
N ALA A 399 -5.41 -26.25 9.19
CA ALA A 399 -6.28 -25.75 8.12
C ALA A 399 -7.61 -25.17 8.65
N GLU A 400 -8.18 -25.77 9.71
CA GLU A 400 -9.43 -25.30 10.31
C GLU A 400 -9.31 -23.91 10.94
N HIS A 401 -8.18 -23.61 11.59
CA HIS A 401 -7.90 -22.26 12.10
C HIS A 401 -7.84 -21.24 10.96
N VAL A 402 -7.19 -21.58 9.85
CA VAL A 402 -7.10 -20.68 8.67
C VAL A 402 -8.46 -20.47 8.02
N ILE A 403 -9.28 -21.51 7.87
CA ILE A 403 -10.64 -21.41 7.31
C ILE A 403 -11.53 -20.51 8.17
N ARG A 404 -11.44 -20.61 9.51
CA ARG A 404 -12.15 -19.70 10.42
C ARG A 404 -11.60 -18.27 10.31
N ALA A 405 -10.29 -18.11 10.26
CA ALA A 405 -9.65 -16.82 10.11
C ALA A 405 -10.06 -16.10 8.81
N LYS A 406 -10.27 -16.81 7.70
CA LYS A 406 -10.78 -16.23 6.44
C LYS A 406 -12.12 -15.50 6.61
N ARG A 407 -12.97 -15.94 7.54
CA ARG A 407 -14.26 -15.28 7.82
C ARG A 407 -14.11 -14.01 8.64
N ILE A 408 -13.13 -13.98 9.54
CA ILE A 408 -12.90 -12.88 10.50
C ILE A 408 -11.99 -11.81 9.89
N ALA A 409 -10.94 -12.22 9.18
CA ALA A 409 -9.91 -11.36 8.58
C ALA A 409 -10.35 -10.72 7.25
N LYS A 410 -11.65 -10.56 7.02
CA LYS A 410 -12.19 -9.83 5.87
C LYS A 410 -11.93 -8.34 6.04
N SER A 411 -11.58 -7.66 4.95
CA SER A 411 -11.49 -6.20 4.90
C SER A 411 -12.82 -5.55 5.28
N LEU A 412 -12.78 -4.27 5.67
CA LEU A 412 -14.00 -3.52 5.98
C LEU A 412 -14.86 -3.36 4.73
N GLU A 413 -14.22 -3.15 3.60
CA GLU A 413 -14.76 -3.12 2.24
C GLU A 413 -15.63 -4.35 1.96
N HIS A 414 -15.09 -5.54 2.21
CA HIS A 414 -15.80 -6.81 2.04
C HIS A 414 -16.93 -6.95 3.06
N GLN A 415 -16.73 -6.58 4.32
CA GLN A 415 -17.79 -6.63 5.34
C GLN A 415 -18.98 -5.73 5.00
N ILE A 416 -18.73 -4.53 4.46
CA ILE A 416 -19.77 -3.61 3.99
C ILE A 416 -20.52 -4.24 2.80
N ALA A 417 -19.78 -4.80 1.84
CA ALA A 417 -20.36 -5.47 0.68
C ALA A 417 -21.23 -6.68 1.09
N ASP A 418 -20.76 -7.51 2.02
CA ASP A 418 -21.50 -8.65 2.55
C ASP A 418 -22.80 -8.21 3.22
N ARG A 419 -22.77 -7.20 4.11
CA ARG A 419 -23.97 -6.68 4.76
C ARG A 419 -24.97 -6.12 3.75
N ALA A 420 -24.50 -5.39 2.74
CA ALA A 420 -25.35 -4.88 1.68
C ALA A 420 -26.02 -6.01 0.89
N ILE A 421 -25.32 -7.14 0.68
CA ILE A 421 -25.84 -8.32 0.00
C ILE A 421 -26.80 -9.11 0.90
N GLU A 422 -26.51 -9.27 2.19
CA GLU A 422 -27.39 -9.96 3.16
C GLU A 422 -28.77 -9.30 3.22
N ILE A 423 -28.83 -7.97 3.31
CA ILE A 423 -30.10 -7.21 3.27
C ILE A 423 -30.86 -7.49 1.96
N ARG A 424 -30.16 -7.62 0.83
CA ARG A 424 -30.79 -7.94 -0.46
C ARG A 424 -31.28 -9.39 -0.54
N LYS A 425 -30.60 -10.32 0.13
CA LYS A 425 -31.00 -11.75 0.17
C LYS A 425 -32.33 -11.96 0.92
N GLU A 426 -32.66 -11.11 1.89
CA GLU A 426 -33.95 -11.18 2.61
C GLU A 426 -35.14 -11.03 1.66
N TYR A 427 -35.01 -10.21 0.61
CA TYR A 427 -36.03 -10.00 -0.41
C TYR A 427 -35.71 -10.81 -1.66
N LYS A 428 -35.87 -12.14 -1.59
CA LYS A 428 -35.58 -13.04 -2.71
C LYS A 428 -36.48 -12.71 -3.91
N SER A 429 -35.89 -12.08 -4.93
CA SER A 429 -36.56 -11.60 -6.14
C SER A 429 -36.42 -12.53 -7.35
N PHE A 430 -35.80 -13.70 -7.16
CA PHE A 430 -35.54 -14.69 -8.22
C PHE A 430 -36.02 -16.09 -7.85
N LYS A 431 -36.27 -16.90 -8.88
CA LYS A 431 -36.59 -18.32 -8.77
C LYS A 431 -35.36 -19.16 -9.06
N THR A 432 -35.32 -20.36 -8.46
CA THR A 432 -34.22 -21.34 -8.63
C THR A 432 -34.68 -22.63 -9.29
N GLU A 433 -35.98 -22.74 -9.60
CA GLU A 433 -36.61 -23.92 -10.19
C GLU A 433 -37.67 -23.48 -11.21
N GLY A 434 -37.99 -24.37 -12.16
CA GLY A 434 -38.93 -24.09 -13.24
C GLY A 434 -38.29 -23.34 -14.41
N ALA A 435 -39.14 -22.80 -15.28
CA ALA A 435 -38.72 -22.06 -16.46
C ALA A 435 -39.72 -20.95 -16.81
N GLU A 436 -39.22 -19.78 -17.23
CA GLU A 436 -40.00 -18.57 -17.47
C GLU A 436 -39.58 -17.88 -18.78
N VAL A 437 -40.53 -17.19 -19.41
CA VAL A 437 -40.26 -16.39 -20.61
C VAL A 437 -39.78 -15.01 -20.17
N GLY A 438 -38.72 -14.50 -20.80
CA GLY A 438 -38.19 -13.17 -20.56
C GLY A 438 -37.43 -13.00 -19.25
N VAL A 439 -37.33 -14.01 -18.38
CA VAL A 439 -36.70 -13.89 -17.05
C VAL A 439 -35.41 -14.70 -16.97
N VAL A 440 -34.32 -14.04 -16.60
CA VAL A 440 -32.97 -14.63 -16.53
C VAL A 440 -32.29 -14.29 -15.20
N ASN A 441 -31.67 -15.29 -14.58
CA ASN A 441 -30.78 -15.09 -13.44
C ASN A 441 -29.38 -14.66 -13.92
N GLY A 442 -29.14 -13.35 -13.95
CA GLY A 442 -27.80 -12.78 -14.13
C GLY A 442 -26.96 -12.88 -12.86
N LEU A 443 -25.67 -12.56 -12.96
CA LEU A 443 -24.78 -12.48 -11.81
C LEU A 443 -24.02 -11.15 -11.83
N ALA A 444 -23.95 -10.51 -10.67
CA ALA A 444 -23.22 -9.28 -10.46
C ALA A 444 -22.21 -9.45 -9.33
N VAL A 445 -21.26 -8.51 -9.28
CA VAL A 445 -20.35 -8.36 -8.15
C VAL A 445 -20.45 -6.95 -7.62
N HIS A 446 -20.37 -6.82 -6.31
CA HIS A 446 -20.10 -5.57 -5.65
C HIS A 446 -18.63 -5.55 -5.24
N SER A 447 -17.94 -4.45 -5.54
CA SER A 447 -16.55 -4.19 -5.12
C SER A 447 -16.57 -2.83 -4.44
N ALA A 448 -16.22 -2.77 -3.16
CA ALA A 448 -16.11 -1.46 -2.50
C ALA A 448 -14.82 -0.72 -2.93
N ASP A 449 -13.81 -1.47 -3.38
CA ASP A 449 -12.61 -0.93 -4.01
C ASP A 449 -12.28 -1.74 -5.28
N PRO A 450 -12.26 -1.12 -6.49
CA PRO A 450 -11.87 -1.79 -7.73
C PRO A 450 -10.41 -2.27 -7.76
N SER A 451 -9.56 -1.67 -6.93
CA SER A 451 -8.15 -2.05 -6.79
C SER A 451 -8.00 -3.32 -5.95
N LEU A 452 -8.94 -3.62 -5.05
CA LEU A 452 -8.97 -4.83 -4.25
C LEU A 452 -9.72 -5.92 -5.02
N SER A 453 -9.09 -7.09 -5.23
CA SER A 453 -9.73 -8.26 -5.86
C SER A 453 -10.74 -8.94 -4.93
N GLU A 454 -11.45 -8.14 -4.13
CA GLU A 454 -12.39 -8.55 -3.10
C GLU A 454 -13.81 -8.26 -3.62
N TYR A 455 -14.35 -9.26 -4.30
CA TYR A 455 -15.67 -9.20 -4.89
C TYR A 455 -16.67 -9.95 -4.02
N ALA A 456 -17.80 -9.32 -3.74
CA ALA A 456 -18.95 -9.99 -3.15
C ALA A 456 -20.02 -10.18 -4.25
N GLY A 457 -20.33 -11.44 -4.54
CA GLY A 457 -21.25 -11.79 -5.64
C GLY A 457 -22.71 -11.76 -5.22
N LEU A 458 -23.61 -11.45 -6.17
CA LEU A 458 -25.05 -11.59 -5.99
C LEU A 458 -25.75 -12.04 -7.28
N VAL A 459 -26.90 -12.71 -7.12
CA VAL A 459 -27.81 -13.03 -8.23
C VAL A 459 -28.58 -11.78 -8.61
N LEU A 460 -28.56 -11.44 -9.89
CA LEU A 460 -29.24 -10.27 -10.45
C LEU A 460 -30.30 -10.72 -11.45
N PRO A 461 -31.58 -10.83 -11.04
CA PRO A 461 -32.66 -11.15 -11.96
C PRO A 461 -32.87 -10.03 -12.98
N ILE A 462 -32.92 -10.40 -14.26
CA ILE A 462 -33.16 -9.52 -15.40
C ILE A 462 -34.41 -9.99 -16.10
N VAL A 463 -35.35 -9.06 -16.31
CA VAL A 463 -36.62 -9.31 -17.00
C VAL A 463 -36.65 -8.53 -18.29
N ALA A 464 -37.13 -9.17 -19.35
CA ALA A 464 -37.38 -8.55 -20.63
C ALA A 464 -38.84 -8.79 -21.05
N GLU A 465 -39.49 -7.73 -21.52
CA GLU A 465 -40.85 -7.75 -22.06
C GLU A 465 -40.83 -7.08 -23.45
N VAL A 466 -41.63 -7.59 -24.38
CA VAL A 466 -41.77 -7.01 -25.72
C VAL A 466 -43.19 -6.49 -25.87
N THR A 467 -43.31 -5.19 -26.16
CA THR A 467 -44.59 -4.52 -26.37
C THR A 467 -44.65 -3.92 -27.78
N PRO A 468 -45.84 -3.61 -28.31
CA PRO A 468 -45.95 -2.78 -29.50
C PRO A 468 -45.24 -1.43 -29.29
N ALA A 469 -44.57 -0.92 -30.34
CA ALA A 469 -43.86 0.36 -30.23
C ALA A 469 -44.83 1.51 -29.98
N GLY A 470 -44.48 2.40 -29.04
CA GLY A 470 -45.24 3.63 -28.78
C GLY A 470 -45.15 4.65 -29.93
N SER A 471 -44.17 4.51 -30.82
CA SER A 471 -44.01 5.30 -32.04
C SER A 471 -44.20 4.44 -33.28
N ARG A 472 -44.76 5.03 -34.35
CA ARG A 472 -44.83 4.39 -35.68
C ARG A 472 -43.53 4.49 -36.48
N SER A 473 -42.55 5.29 -36.03
CA SER A 473 -41.33 5.58 -36.78
C SER A 473 -40.12 4.74 -36.34
N GLU A 474 -40.09 4.29 -35.09
CA GLU A 474 -38.97 3.55 -34.52
C GLU A 474 -39.40 2.75 -33.29
N GLY A 475 -38.77 1.59 -33.11
CA GLY A 475 -38.88 0.77 -31.91
C GLY A 475 -37.66 1.01 -31.03
N ARG A 476 -37.85 1.00 -29.71
CA ARG A 476 -36.81 1.38 -28.74
C ARG A 476 -36.45 0.23 -27.82
N ILE A 477 -35.19 0.17 -27.42
CA ILE A 477 -34.74 -0.67 -26.31
C ILE A 477 -34.65 0.22 -25.07
N ILE A 478 -35.47 -0.07 -24.07
CA ILE A 478 -35.62 0.72 -22.86
C ILE A 478 -35.12 -0.12 -21.69
N ALA A 479 -33.95 0.20 -21.16
CA ALA A 479 -33.38 -0.48 -20.00
C ALA A 479 -33.48 0.38 -18.72
N THR A 480 -33.98 -0.22 -17.64
CA THR A 480 -34.19 0.43 -16.33
C THR A 480 -33.40 -0.25 -15.23
N GLY A 481 -33.05 0.49 -14.18
CA GLY A 481 -32.25 -0.02 -13.05
C GLY A 481 -30.95 0.74 -12.77
N LYS A 482 -30.91 2.06 -13.04
CA LYS A 482 -29.76 2.96 -12.83
C LYS A 482 -28.45 2.45 -13.48
N LEU A 483 -28.52 2.16 -14.78
CA LEU A 483 -27.35 1.74 -15.55
C LEU A 483 -26.35 2.92 -15.71
N GLY A 484 -25.06 2.67 -15.50
CA GLY A 484 -24.03 3.61 -15.92
C GLY A 484 -23.60 3.39 -17.38
N GLU A 485 -22.48 3.99 -17.78
CA GLU A 485 -22.15 4.20 -19.20
C GLU A 485 -21.87 2.88 -19.94
N ILE A 486 -21.00 2.03 -19.40
CA ILE A 486 -20.61 0.77 -20.06
C ILE A 486 -21.81 -0.18 -20.17
N ALA A 487 -22.65 -0.21 -19.14
CA ALA A 487 -23.84 -1.06 -19.12
C ALA A 487 -24.89 -0.58 -20.14
N LYS A 488 -25.07 0.74 -20.31
CA LYS A 488 -25.92 1.30 -21.37
C LYS A 488 -25.41 0.95 -22.76
N GLU A 489 -24.11 1.09 -23.01
CA GLU A 489 -23.50 0.67 -24.29
C GLU A 489 -23.70 -0.82 -24.57
N SER A 490 -23.58 -1.64 -23.52
CA SER A 490 -23.82 -3.09 -23.61
C SER A 490 -25.26 -3.43 -24.01
N VAL A 491 -26.24 -2.68 -23.50
CA VAL A 491 -27.64 -2.82 -23.92
C VAL A 491 -27.84 -2.38 -25.38
N LEU A 492 -27.18 -1.31 -25.83
CA LEU A 492 -27.28 -0.87 -27.23
C LEU A 492 -26.77 -1.95 -28.21
N ASN A 493 -25.73 -2.68 -27.84
CA ASN A 493 -25.19 -3.80 -28.63
C ASN A 493 -26.21 -4.93 -28.86
N VAL A 494 -27.21 -5.09 -27.96
CA VAL A 494 -28.31 -6.06 -28.11
C VAL A 494 -29.07 -5.80 -29.41
N SER A 495 -29.36 -4.52 -29.74
CA SER A 495 -30.08 -4.17 -30.96
C SER A 495 -29.36 -4.64 -32.22
N ALA A 496 -28.03 -4.50 -32.26
CA ALA A 496 -27.21 -4.94 -33.37
C ALA A 496 -27.21 -6.47 -33.50
N ILE A 497 -27.17 -7.18 -32.37
CA ILE A 497 -27.21 -8.65 -32.34
C ILE A 497 -28.57 -9.16 -32.80
N ILE A 498 -29.68 -8.61 -32.30
CA ILE A 498 -31.03 -9.02 -32.74
C ILE A 498 -31.22 -8.79 -34.24
N LYS A 499 -30.90 -7.59 -34.74
CA LYS A 499 -30.99 -7.28 -36.18
C LYS A 499 -30.17 -8.24 -37.03
N LYS A 500 -28.95 -8.55 -36.58
CA LYS A 500 -28.00 -9.39 -37.31
C LYS A 500 -28.34 -10.89 -37.25
N TYR A 501 -28.76 -11.39 -36.09
CA TYR A 501 -28.92 -12.82 -35.80
C TYR A 501 -30.36 -13.29 -35.74
N MET A 502 -31.35 -12.41 -35.89
CA MET A 502 -32.76 -12.81 -36.01
C MET A 502 -33.38 -12.35 -37.32
N GLY A 503 -32.74 -11.42 -38.05
CA GLY A 503 -33.25 -10.88 -39.30
C GLY A 503 -34.64 -10.21 -39.16
N ARG A 504 -35.07 -9.93 -37.92
CA ARG A 504 -36.34 -9.30 -37.61
C ARG A 504 -36.16 -7.79 -37.56
N ASP A 505 -37.12 -7.10 -38.17
CA ASP A 505 -37.27 -5.68 -37.94
C ASP A 505 -37.92 -5.46 -36.57
N ILE A 506 -37.16 -4.90 -35.65
CA ILE A 506 -37.63 -4.50 -34.31
C ILE A 506 -38.21 -3.09 -34.31
N SER A 507 -38.32 -2.42 -35.47
CA SER A 507 -38.88 -1.06 -35.60
C SER A 507 -40.32 -0.91 -35.08
N ASN A 508 -41.08 -2.00 -35.04
CA ASN A 508 -42.48 -1.99 -34.59
C ASN A 508 -42.68 -2.42 -33.12
N HIS A 509 -41.59 -2.68 -32.38
CA HIS A 509 -41.67 -3.16 -31.00
C HIS A 509 -40.81 -2.32 -30.07
N ASP A 510 -41.30 -2.09 -28.86
CA ASP A 510 -40.49 -1.60 -27.74
C ASP A 510 -40.07 -2.79 -26.88
N ILE A 511 -38.77 -2.85 -26.55
CA ILE A 511 -38.18 -3.92 -25.73
C ILE A 511 -37.84 -3.30 -24.39
N HIS A 512 -38.59 -3.70 -23.36
CA HIS A 512 -38.39 -3.24 -22.00
C HIS A 512 -37.49 -4.22 -21.26
N ILE A 513 -36.37 -3.75 -20.73
CA ILE A 513 -35.43 -4.53 -19.93
C ILE A 513 -35.40 -3.93 -18.53
N GLN A 514 -35.62 -4.75 -17.52
CA GLN A 514 -35.59 -4.34 -16.13
C GLN A 514 -34.58 -5.18 -15.35
N PHE A 515 -33.65 -4.50 -14.70
CA PHE A 515 -32.75 -5.09 -13.72
C PHE A 515 -33.42 -4.97 -12.34
N ILE A 516 -33.76 -6.11 -11.73
CA ILE A 516 -34.53 -6.12 -10.48
C ILE A 516 -33.60 -5.92 -9.28
N GLY A 517 -34.00 -5.06 -8.34
CA GLY A 517 -33.29 -4.86 -7.07
C GLY A 517 -32.02 -3.99 -7.16
N THR A 518 -31.84 -3.22 -8.23
CA THR A 518 -30.62 -2.42 -8.48
C THR A 518 -30.72 -0.98 -7.98
N TYR A 519 -30.84 -0.80 -6.66
CA TYR A 519 -30.94 0.54 -6.05
C TYR A 519 -29.67 1.39 -6.18
N GLU A 520 -28.51 0.75 -6.21
CA GLU A 520 -27.19 1.38 -6.39
C GLU A 520 -26.74 1.49 -7.85
N GLY A 521 -27.52 0.91 -8.77
CA GLY A 521 -27.19 0.86 -10.19
C GLY A 521 -26.41 -0.37 -10.64
N VAL A 522 -26.17 -0.41 -11.95
CA VAL A 522 -25.49 -1.50 -12.66
C VAL A 522 -24.41 -0.91 -13.54
N GLU A 523 -23.19 -1.42 -13.43
CA GLU A 523 -22.03 -0.98 -14.21
C GLU A 523 -21.32 -2.17 -14.86
N GLY A 524 -20.63 -1.91 -15.98
CA GLY A 524 -19.91 -2.93 -16.75
C GLY A 524 -20.79 -3.73 -17.72
N ASP A 525 -20.14 -4.65 -18.44
CA ASP A 525 -20.72 -5.42 -19.54
C ASP A 525 -21.00 -6.90 -19.18
N SER A 526 -20.79 -7.30 -17.93
CA SER A 526 -20.85 -8.72 -17.55
C SER A 526 -22.25 -9.34 -17.54
N ALA A 527 -23.29 -8.53 -17.76
CA ALA A 527 -24.68 -8.95 -17.91
C ALA A 527 -25.12 -9.11 -19.38
N SER A 528 -24.25 -8.85 -20.36
CA SER A 528 -24.63 -8.85 -21.79
C SER A 528 -25.30 -10.15 -22.25
N ILE A 529 -24.74 -11.31 -21.87
CA ILE A 529 -25.35 -12.60 -22.24
C ILE A 529 -26.70 -12.84 -21.56
N SER A 530 -26.90 -12.30 -20.35
CA SER A 530 -28.15 -12.41 -19.61
C SER A 530 -29.23 -11.56 -20.25
N VAL A 531 -28.90 -10.30 -20.59
CA VAL A 531 -29.82 -9.37 -21.25
C VAL A 531 -30.26 -9.91 -22.61
N ILE A 532 -29.32 -10.31 -23.49
CA ILE A 532 -29.69 -10.82 -24.81
C ILE A 532 -30.53 -12.11 -24.71
N THR A 533 -30.25 -12.98 -23.73
CA THR A 533 -31.03 -14.21 -23.53
C THR A 533 -32.46 -13.89 -23.08
N ALA A 534 -32.63 -12.94 -22.16
CA ALA A 534 -33.94 -12.47 -21.72
C ALA A 534 -34.74 -11.89 -22.91
N VAL A 535 -34.10 -11.05 -23.71
CA VAL A 535 -34.74 -10.40 -24.85
C VAL A 535 -35.11 -11.42 -25.94
N ILE A 536 -34.22 -12.34 -26.29
CA ILE A 536 -34.52 -13.40 -27.27
C ILE A 536 -35.66 -14.29 -26.76
N SER A 537 -35.62 -14.65 -25.48
CA SER A 537 -36.69 -15.41 -24.83
C SER A 537 -38.04 -14.72 -24.95
N ALA A 538 -38.12 -13.41 -24.67
CA ALA A 538 -39.34 -12.63 -24.79
C ALA A 538 -39.82 -12.46 -26.25
N LEU A 539 -38.90 -12.25 -27.20
CA LEU A 539 -39.21 -12.09 -28.63
C LEU A 539 -39.74 -13.37 -29.30
N GLU A 540 -39.28 -14.53 -28.84
CA GLU A 540 -39.59 -15.84 -29.44
C GLU A 540 -40.51 -16.68 -28.55
N ASN A 541 -40.93 -16.14 -27.40
CA ASN A 541 -41.76 -16.82 -26.41
C ASN A 541 -41.20 -18.20 -25.99
N VAL A 542 -39.88 -18.28 -25.81
CA VAL A 542 -39.16 -19.50 -25.41
C VAL A 542 -38.75 -19.40 -23.95
N LYS A 543 -38.99 -20.44 -23.15
CA LYS A 543 -38.71 -20.41 -21.71
C LYS A 543 -37.22 -20.56 -21.41
N VAL A 544 -36.75 -19.80 -20.42
CA VAL A 544 -35.41 -19.88 -19.82
C VAL A 544 -35.47 -20.63 -18.50
N ARG A 545 -34.53 -21.56 -18.27
CA ARG A 545 -34.40 -22.29 -17.00
C ARG A 545 -34.04 -21.37 -15.84
N GLN A 546 -34.79 -21.47 -14.74
CA GLN A 546 -34.54 -20.69 -13.53
C GLN A 546 -33.54 -21.36 -12.58
N ASP A 547 -33.19 -22.64 -12.80
CA ASP A 547 -32.11 -23.33 -12.08
C ASP A 547 -30.70 -23.01 -12.64
N THR A 548 -30.63 -22.08 -13.60
CA THR A 548 -29.42 -21.70 -14.31
C THR A 548 -29.16 -20.20 -14.15
N ALA A 549 -27.97 -19.83 -13.67
CA ALA A 549 -27.47 -18.46 -13.68
C ALA A 549 -26.46 -18.25 -14.82
N MET A 550 -26.21 -17.01 -15.21
CA MET A 550 -25.22 -16.72 -16.25
C MET A 550 -24.53 -15.37 -16.07
N THR A 551 -23.26 -15.30 -16.50
CA THR A 551 -22.48 -14.06 -16.60
C THR A 551 -21.57 -14.14 -17.82
N GLY A 552 -21.34 -13.01 -18.48
CA GLY A 552 -20.53 -12.93 -19.67
C GLY A 552 -20.76 -11.64 -20.43
N SER A 553 -19.67 -11.05 -20.92
CA SER A 553 -19.74 -9.98 -21.90
C SER A 553 -19.98 -10.59 -23.29
N LEU A 554 -20.46 -9.79 -24.25
CA LEU A 554 -20.81 -10.27 -25.57
C LEU A 554 -20.43 -9.26 -26.65
N SER A 555 -19.61 -9.70 -27.61
CA SER A 555 -19.34 -8.89 -28.79
C SER A 555 -20.54 -8.87 -29.76
N ILE A 556 -20.63 -7.86 -30.62
CA ILE A 556 -21.61 -7.80 -31.73
C ILE A 556 -21.45 -8.93 -32.79
N ARG A 557 -20.41 -9.77 -32.64
CA ARG A 557 -20.19 -10.99 -33.43
C ARG A 557 -20.68 -12.25 -32.71
N GLY A 558 -21.35 -12.12 -31.57
CA GLY A 558 -21.88 -13.25 -30.81
C GLY A 558 -20.82 -14.07 -30.08
N THR A 559 -19.57 -13.60 -29.98
CA THR A 559 -18.52 -14.21 -29.16
C THR A 559 -18.65 -13.76 -27.71
N VAL A 560 -18.68 -14.73 -26.78
CA VAL A 560 -18.72 -14.50 -25.34
C VAL A 560 -17.32 -14.10 -24.85
N LEU A 561 -17.27 -13.01 -24.08
CA LEU A 561 -16.03 -12.39 -23.61
C LEU A 561 -15.87 -12.57 -22.10
N PRO A 562 -14.62 -12.62 -21.59
CA PRO A 562 -14.35 -12.81 -20.17
C PRO A 562 -14.87 -11.65 -19.31
N VAL A 563 -15.12 -11.95 -18.04
CA VAL A 563 -15.62 -11.01 -17.03
C VAL A 563 -14.78 -11.06 -15.76
N GLY A 564 -14.81 -9.98 -14.99
CA GLY A 564 -14.20 -9.93 -13.66
C GLY A 564 -15.05 -10.62 -12.59
N GLY A 565 -14.38 -11.04 -11.50
CA GLY A 565 -15.02 -11.56 -10.29
C GLY A 565 -15.77 -12.90 -10.48
N VAL A 566 -15.38 -13.73 -11.46
CA VAL A 566 -16.11 -14.96 -11.82
C VAL A 566 -16.30 -15.92 -10.63
N THR A 567 -15.28 -16.09 -9.79
CA THR A 567 -15.37 -16.95 -8.60
C THR A 567 -16.47 -16.50 -7.65
N ALA A 568 -16.50 -15.20 -7.30
CA ALA A 568 -17.53 -14.65 -6.41
C ALA A 568 -18.94 -14.78 -7.01
N LYS A 569 -19.08 -14.64 -8.33
CA LYS A 569 -20.35 -14.84 -9.04
C LYS A 569 -20.83 -16.29 -8.98
N VAL A 570 -19.93 -17.25 -9.21
CA VAL A 570 -20.23 -18.69 -9.14
C VAL A 570 -20.61 -19.09 -7.72
N GLU A 571 -19.88 -18.62 -6.71
CA GLU A 571 -20.21 -18.89 -5.30
C GLU A 571 -21.55 -18.30 -4.90
N ALA A 572 -21.87 -17.09 -5.36
CA ALA A 572 -23.18 -16.47 -5.11
C ALA A 572 -24.33 -17.26 -5.72
N ALA A 573 -24.16 -17.80 -6.93
CA ALA A 573 -25.13 -18.69 -7.55
C ALA A 573 -25.33 -19.97 -6.73
N ALA A 574 -24.22 -20.60 -6.28
CA ALA A 574 -24.28 -21.82 -5.48
C ALA A 574 -24.94 -21.58 -4.12
N GLU A 575 -24.64 -20.48 -3.46
CA GLU A 575 -25.24 -20.08 -2.19
C GLU A 575 -26.74 -19.76 -2.33
N ALA A 576 -27.14 -19.19 -3.47
CA ALA A 576 -28.54 -18.93 -3.80
C ALA A 576 -29.37 -20.19 -4.10
N GLY A 577 -28.73 -21.37 -4.18
CA GLY A 577 -29.37 -22.65 -4.51
C GLY A 577 -29.54 -22.89 -6.01
N ILE A 578 -28.84 -22.13 -6.86
CA ILE A 578 -28.84 -22.33 -8.32
C ILE A 578 -27.91 -23.51 -8.66
N LYS A 579 -28.40 -24.42 -9.49
CA LYS A 579 -27.72 -25.70 -9.78
C LYS A 579 -26.70 -25.59 -10.92
N ARG A 580 -26.86 -24.61 -11.81
CA ARG A 580 -26.05 -24.48 -13.03
C ARG A 580 -25.61 -23.03 -13.22
N VAL A 581 -24.37 -22.81 -13.67
CA VAL A 581 -23.86 -21.49 -14.00
C VAL A 581 -23.15 -21.48 -15.35
N ILE A 582 -23.59 -20.60 -16.24
CA ILE A 582 -22.97 -20.37 -17.54
C ILE A 582 -21.92 -19.26 -17.38
N ILE A 583 -20.68 -19.56 -17.76
CA ILE A 583 -19.56 -18.62 -17.71
C ILE A 583 -18.79 -18.59 -19.04
N PRO A 584 -18.05 -17.52 -19.35
CA PRO A 584 -17.18 -17.52 -20.51
C PRO A 584 -16.12 -18.62 -20.37
N LYS A 585 -15.87 -19.41 -21.41
CA LYS A 585 -14.83 -20.44 -21.40
C LYS A 585 -13.45 -19.86 -21.08
N ALA A 586 -13.20 -18.62 -21.49
CA ALA A 586 -11.98 -17.88 -21.17
C ALA A 586 -11.76 -17.68 -19.65
N ASN A 587 -12.82 -17.72 -18.83
CA ASN A 587 -12.76 -17.62 -17.38
C ASN A 587 -12.81 -18.97 -16.65
N LEU A 588 -13.01 -20.10 -17.35
CA LEU A 588 -13.11 -21.43 -16.71
C LEU A 588 -11.93 -21.69 -15.77
N ASP A 589 -10.78 -21.24 -16.22
CA ASP A 589 -9.51 -21.35 -15.54
C ASP A 589 -9.41 -20.45 -14.29
N ASP A 590 -10.12 -19.32 -14.24
CA ASP A 590 -10.10 -18.37 -13.12
C ASP A 590 -11.04 -18.76 -11.96
N VAL A 591 -11.85 -19.81 -12.12
CA VAL A 591 -12.84 -20.23 -11.12
C VAL A 591 -12.18 -21.04 -10.00
N LEU A 592 -12.11 -20.46 -8.81
CA LEU A 592 -11.52 -21.05 -7.60
C LEU A 592 -12.57 -21.14 -6.48
N ILE A 593 -13.49 -22.09 -6.57
CA ILE A 593 -14.56 -22.27 -5.58
C ILE A 593 -14.07 -22.97 -4.31
N ASP A 594 -14.55 -22.52 -3.15
CA ASP A 594 -14.36 -23.24 -1.89
C ASP A 594 -14.95 -24.66 -1.95
N ASP A 595 -14.36 -25.60 -1.20
CA ASP A 595 -14.81 -27.00 -1.14
C ASP A 595 -16.29 -27.15 -0.76
N ARG A 596 -16.83 -26.24 0.05
CA ARG A 596 -18.24 -26.22 0.45
C ARG A 596 -19.23 -26.02 -0.71
N TYR A 597 -18.76 -25.54 -1.86
CA TYR A 597 -19.56 -25.33 -3.07
C TYR A 597 -19.29 -26.38 -4.15
N LYS A 598 -18.20 -27.17 -4.03
CA LYS A 598 -17.93 -28.27 -4.95
C LYS A 598 -19.09 -29.27 -4.93
N GLY A 599 -19.55 -29.66 -6.12
CA GLY A 599 -20.68 -30.57 -6.29
C GLY A 599 -22.07 -29.94 -6.06
N LYS A 600 -22.18 -28.69 -5.61
CA LYS A 600 -23.47 -27.97 -5.47
C LYS A 600 -23.87 -27.23 -6.74
N ILE A 601 -22.91 -26.88 -7.59
CA ILE A 601 -23.15 -26.13 -8.83
C ILE A 601 -22.34 -26.73 -9.99
N GLU A 602 -23.00 -26.87 -11.13
CA GLU A 602 -22.40 -27.24 -12.41
C GLU A 602 -21.92 -25.99 -13.15
N ILE A 603 -20.62 -25.93 -13.48
CA ILE A 603 -20.03 -24.82 -14.23
C ILE A 603 -20.02 -25.17 -15.73
N ILE A 604 -20.64 -24.34 -16.55
CA ILE A 604 -20.85 -24.57 -17.98
C ILE A 604 -20.07 -23.50 -18.77
N PRO A 605 -18.90 -23.83 -19.34
CA PRO A 605 -18.13 -22.89 -20.14
C PRO A 605 -18.71 -22.74 -21.55
N VAL A 606 -18.86 -21.50 -22.01
CA VAL A 606 -19.39 -21.17 -23.36
C VAL A 606 -18.47 -20.22 -24.13
N GLU A 607 -18.47 -20.32 -25.46
CA GLU A 607 -17.67 -19.44 -26.34
C GLU A 607 -18.56 -18.50 -27.18
N THR A 608 -19.79 -18.91 -27.47
CA THR A 608 -20.69 -18.20 -28.38
C THR A 608 -22.08 -18.00 -27.79
N LEU A 609 -22.82 -17.01 -28.34
CA LEU A 609 -24.23 -16.79 -28.01
C LEU A 609 -25.08 -18.05 -28.25
N LYS A 610 -24.75 -18.84 -29.28
CA LYS A 610 -25.45 -20.11 -29.55
C LYS A 610 -25.32 -21.06 -28.36
N ASP A 611 -24.12 -21.22 -27.83
CA ASP A 611 -23.86 -22.09 -26.69
C ASP A 611 -24.65 -21.63 -25.46
N VAL A 612 -24.71 -20.31 -25.22
CA VAL A 612 -25.51 -19.72 -24.13
C VAL A 612 -26.98 -20.11 -24.26
N LEU A 613 -27.58 -19.87 -25.43
CA LEU A 613 -29.00 -20.15 -25.67
C LEU A 613 -29.30 -21.64 -25.59
N GLU A 614 -28.39 -22.49 -26.09
CA GLU A 614 -28.51 -23.94 -26.01
C GLU A 614 -28.52 -24.44 -24.55
N GLN A 615 -27.75 -23.81 -23.67
CA GLN A 615 -27.67 -24.21 -22.26
C GLN A 615 -28.77 -23.60 -21.39
N ALA A 616 -29.28 -22.41 -21.75
CA ALA A 616 -30.25 -21.66 -20.97
C ALA A 616 -31.72 -21.96 -21.32
N LEU A 617 -32.04 -22.17 -22.60
CA LEU A 617 -33.42 -22.32 -23.07
C LEU A 617 -33.94 -23.77 -22.99
N VAL A 618 -35.27 -23.91 -22.87
CA VAL A 618 -35.99 -25.19 -22.79
C VAL A 618 -37.34 -25.15 -23.54
N GLY A 619 -37.87 -26.34 -23.84
CA GLY A 619 -39.14 -26.55 -24.55
C GLY A 619 -38.98 -26.57 -26.07
N ASP A 620 -40.07 -26.88 -26.78
CA ASP A 620 -40.05 -27.13 -28.23
C ASP A 620 -39.57 -25.92 -29.05
N GLY A 621 -39.89 -24.70 -28.59
CA GLY A 621 -39.44 -23.46 -29.23
C GLY A 621 -37.92 -23.29 -29.24
N LYS A 622 -37.18 -23.99 -28.36
CA LYS A 622 -35.71 -24.01 -28.35
C LYS A 622 -35.13 -24.60 -29.64
N GLU A 623 -35.64 -25.76 -30.06
CA GLU A 623 -35.06 -26.49 -31.21
C GLU A 623 -35.23 -25.69 -32.50
N GLU A 624 -36.41 -25.09 -32.66
CA GLU A 624 -36.70 -24.22 -33.80
C GLU A 624 -35.78 -22.99 -33.80
N LEU A 625 -35.59 -22.35 -32.64
CA LEU A 625 -34.73 -21.18 -32.49
C LEU A 625 -33.26 -21.51 -32.79
N LEU A 626 -32.74 -22.61 -32.25
CA LEU A 626 -31.35 -23.03 -32.50
C LEU A 626 -31.11 -23.41 -33.97
N ARG A 627 -32.12 -23.99 -34.64
CA ARG A 627 -32.08 -24.24 -36.09
C ARG A 627 -32.03 -22.94 -36.88
N LYS A 628 -32.87 -21.95 -36.53
CA LYS A 628 -32.85 -20.60 -37.11
C LYS A 628 -31.47 -19.95 -36.92
N PHE A 629 -30.92 -19.98 -35.71
CA PHE A 629 -29.58 -19.47 -35.39
C PHE A 629 -28.46 -20.13 -36.21
N SER A 630 -28.52 -21.44 -36.40
CA SER A 630 -27.50 -22.18 -37.15
C SER A 630 -27.55 -21.93 -38.66
N GLN A 631 -28.70 -21.51 -39.18
CA GLN A 631 -28.90 -21.15 -40.59
C GLN A 631 -28.54 -19.69 -40.88
N MET A 632 -28.48 -18.84 -39.86
CA MET A 632 -28.17 -17.42 -40.00
C MET A 632 -26.66 -17.18 -40.14
N LYS A 633 -26.24 -16.91 -41.38
CA LYS A 633 -24.91 -16.37 -41.67
C LYS A 633 -24.89 -14.88 -41.30
N PRO A 634 -23.79 -14.34 -40.76
CA PRO A 634 -23.66 -12.89 -40.64
C PRO A 634 -23.93 -12.27 -42.03
N PRO A 635 -24.71 -11.18 -42.12
CA PRO A 635 -25.04 -10.58 -43.40
C PRO A 635 -23.76 -10.33 -44.17
N LYS A 636 -23.73 -10.71 -45.46
CA LYS A 636 -22.70 -10.21 -46.38
C LYS A 636 -22.69 -8.70 -46.20
N VAL A 637 -21.53 -8.11 -45.93
CA VAL A 637 -21.37 -6.66 -45.81
C VAL A 637 -21.95 -6.02 -47.06
N SER A 638 -23.20 -5.56 -46.97
CA SER A 638 -23.91 -4.89 -48.05
C SER A 638 -23.64 -3.41 -47.88
N GLY A 639 -22.70 -2.91 -48.66
CA GLY A 639 -22.37 -1.50 -48.70
C GLY A 639 -20.87 -1.27 -48.62
N LYS A 640 -20.21 -1.24 -49.79
CA LYS A 640 -19.32 -0.09 -49.99
C LYS A 640 -20.24 1.13 -49.87
N VAL A 641 -20.12 1.86 -48.76
CA VAL A 641 -20.61 3.23 -48.73
C VAL A 641 -19.71 3.97 -49.69
N GLU A 642 -20.13 4.09 -50.95
CA GLU A 642 -19.54 5.08 -51.85
C GLU A 642 -19.85 6.44 -51.21
N LEU A 643 -18.84 6.99 -50.53
CA LEU A 643 -18.91 8.36 -50.03
C LEU A 643 -19.18 9.27 -51.23
N GLU A 644 -20.16 10.17 -51.12
CA GLU A 644 -20.46 11.16 -52.17
C GLU A 644 -19.25 12.03 -52.55
N SER A 645 -18.18 12.02 -51.73
CA SER A 645 -16.88 12.62 -52.05
C SER A 645 -16.18 11.99 -53.27
N GLU A 646 -16.46 10.74 -53.63
CA GLU A 646 -15.86 10.07 -54.80
C GLU A 646 -16.55 10.44 -56.13
N LYS A 647 -17.80 10.93 -56.10
CA LYS A 647 -18.52 11.35 -57.32
C LYS A 647 -18.17 12.76 -57.82
N LYS A 648 -17.55 13.60 -56.99
CA LYS A 648 -17.13 14.97 -57.40
C LYS A 648 -15.74 15.05 -58.03
N LEU A 649 -14.91 14.02 -57.91
CA LEU A 649 -13.55 14.00 -58.48
C LEU A 649 -13.49 13.43 -59.92
N VAL A 650 -14.54 12.76 -60.40
CA VAL A 650 -14.57 12.17 -61.76
C VAL A 650 -15.24 13.09 -62.80
N LYS A 651 -15.77 14.25 -62.40
CA LYS A 651 -16.32 15.27 -63.32
C LYS A 651 -15.45 16.53 -63.49
N ARG A 652 -14.22 16.51 -62.97
CA ARG A 652 -13.18 17.52 -63.22
C ARG A 652 -11.84 16.79 -63.38
N GLY A 653 -11.66 16.15 -64.52
CA GLY A 653 -10.41 15.54 -64.98
C GLY A 653 -10.42 15.57 -66.49
#